data_AF-A0A831UIY1-F1
#
_entry.id   AF-A0A831UIY1-F1
#
_cell.length_a   1.000
_cell.length_b   1.000
_cell.length_c   1.000
_cell.angle_alpha   90.00
_cell.angle_beta   90.00
_cell.angle_gamma   90.00
#
_symmetry.space_group_name_H-M   'P 1'
#
loop_
_entity.id
_entity.type
_entity.pdbx_description
1 polymer ?
#
loop_
_entity_poly.entity_id
_entity_poly.type
_entity_poly.pdbx_seq_one_letter_code
_entity_poly.pdbx_strand_id
1 'polypeptide(L)'
;MDYEYSGYLARLLERPDPEIRESLDAVVFGPDDLIRWSVEEQQRQRECAHIPVQRIREGDAVRIEGRFKDIRRLDIPSDELRFWVCLSTLGRKNERFPVDVERYPIIEISYRCSSANARPAWLWTYPGGSHFALLPQSTSWRTIARRIPHGGFPDRVDSLTLRLYSTRRSIEALDIRDVRFRTMSPLEEEAVERAEVALSQEPPPREYPILHEFFPLGTFMNAESAACLAKSLGLSLDEYWMLAFEDMAKHHHNAVAIEKADAMPPAELGRILDIAAACDIKVMPMYEFPLRKPGEALDDFVDERVKPFAHSEAVMAWHAYTPPSERWFPDLLHLRPQIERADSIHPLVQLMQYPNAYPLYAAHFAASGIAHYACDAPWSVAQMLQGHLPLSDGRPFWLVAPAYVSPSDTPDWSGCPEMRLMMNLAFANGIKGWFSYLYHSKPPWITGSCRRSLTGSFLTFSDLWSELGHRMHRYRALAPLFNHVEPEDTIQKWFVSSSTIHAGSDLPEHIVPVSVYRLRGSDCNVYYIVSNDITEMTTENIEISPRSARGIEFYDLADFVRHRKWSPMARTRHLEMFPGQAHIILAAKPKVCKQWRDAIAGRLIEDDRRQVGFQVKLLERYGADLREVNTVLERVGQGNVLDDLDSMKAARDRVLDVSYAIPAVSEPRSKLVEARAALCGCDIDLCALLGRGEVEKTEELGEAVMPLARELAHLRLELRSGRGPQIRQHCEELSERCR
;
A
#
# COMPACT_ATOMS: atom_id res chain seq x y z
N MET A 1 -38.32 -12.96 9.76
CA MET A 1 -36.92 -13.15 9.32
C MET A 1 -36.70 -12.08 8.30
N ASP A 2 -35.75 -11.18 8.55
CA ASP A 2 -35.48 -10.07 7.63
C ASP A 2 -34.59 -10.61 6.52
N TYR A 3 -35.03 -10.55 5.27
CA TYR A 3 -34.24 -11.00 4.12
C TYR A 3 -33.92 -9.78 3.25
N GLU A 4 -32.63 -9.48 3.06
CA GLU A 4 -32.17 -8.26 2.39
C GLU A 4 -30.97 -8.51 1.47
N TYR A 5 -30.88 -7.70 0.41
CA TYR A 5 -29.71 -7.66 -0.45
C TYR A 5 -28.59 -6.82 0.19
N SER A 6 -27.34 -7.13 -0.18
CA SER A 6 -26.14 -6.38 0.17
C SER A 6 -25.25 -6.19 -1.06
N GLY A 7 -24.30 -5.25 -0.97
CA GLY A 7 -23.41 -4.89 -2.08
C GLY A 7 -24.16 -4.21 -3.23
N TYR A 8 -23.76 -4.48 -4.47
CA TYR A 8 -24.35 -3.86 -5.65
C TYR A 8 -25.82 -4.28 -5.87
N LEU A 9 -26.21 -5.51 -5.52
CA LEU A 9 -27.59 -5.97 -5.65
C LEU A 9 -28.59 -5.13 -4.87
N ALA A 10 -28.19 -4.64 -3.69
CA ALA A 10 -29.04 -3.75 -2.87
C ALA A 10 -29.36 -2.41 -3.56
N ARG A 11 -28.62 -2.07 -4.61
CA ARG A 11 -28.87 -0.89 -5.44
C ARG A 11 -29.80 -1.20 -6.63
N LEU A 12 -29.79 -2.45 -7.09
CA LEU A 12 -30.59 -2.89 -8.24
C LEU A 12 -32.00 -3.33 -7.85
N LEU A 13 -32.15 -3.91 -6.67
CA LEU A 13 -33.40 -4.50 -6.19
C LEU A 13 -33.65 -4.12 -4.72
N GLU A 14 -34.92 -3.89 -4.37
CA GLU A 14 -35.29 -3.48 -3.01
C GLU A 14 -35.17 -4.62 -2.00
N ARG A 15 -35.75 -5.80 -2.31
CA ARG A 15 -35.76 -6.96 -1.42
C ARG A 15 -35.73 -8.28 -2.20
N PRO A 16 -35.10 -9.33 -1.65
CA PRO A 16 -35.21 -10.67 -2.20
C PRO A 16 -36.59 -11.28 -1.94
N ASP A 17 -37.01 -12.20 -2.79
CA ASP A 17 -38.25 -12.96 -2.62
C ASP A 17 -37.98 -14.24 -1.79
N PRO A 18 -38.53 -14.35 -0.57
CA PRO A 18 -38.33 -15.51 0.29
C PRO A 18 -39.04 -16.78 -0.23
N GLU A 19 -40.08 -16.65 -1.06
CA GLU A 19 -40.88 -17.80 -1.52
C GLU A 19 -40.14 -18.62 -2.57
N ILE A 20 -39.37 -17.96 -3.44
CA ILE A 20 -38.56 -18.63 -4.47
C ILE A 20 -37.21 -19.13 -3.93
N ARG A 21 -36.77 -18.64 -2.77
CA ARG A 21 -35.43 -18.95 -2.22
C ARG A 21 -35.14 -20.45 -2.17
N GLU A 22 -36.12 -21.25 -1.75
CA GLU A 22 -35.98 -22.70 -1.58
C GLU A 22 -36.15 -23.50 -2.88
N SER A 23 -36.59 -22.87 -3.98
CA SER A 23 -36.72 -23.53 -5.28
C SER A 23 -35.48 -23.37 -6.18
N LEU A 24 -34.55 -22.48 -5.82
CA LEU A 24 -33.32 -22.23 -6.56
C LEU A 24 -32.28 -23.32 -6.30
N ASP A 25 -31.52 -23.70 -7.34
CA ASP A 25 -30.40 -24.63 -7.20
C ASP A 25 -29.32 -24.01 -6.31
N ALA A 26 -28.80 -24.79 -5.35
CA ALA A 26 -27.94 -24.27 -4.32
C ALA A 26 -27.00 -25.30 -3.69
N VAL A 27 -25.84 -24.81 -3.28
CA VAL A 27 -24.94 -25.45 -2.33
C VAL A 27 -25.23 -24.88 -0.95
N VAL A 28 -25.82 -25.70 -0.07
CA VAL A 28 -26.21 -25.29 1.28
C VAL A 28 -25.27 -25.89 2.32
N PHE A 29 -24.84 -25.06 3.26
CA PHE A 29 -24.12 -25.47 4.48
C PHE A 29 -25.05 -25.26 5.67
N GLY A 30 -25.68 -26.34 6.09
CA GLY A 30 -26.56 -26.34 7.25
C GLY A 30 -25.79 -26.43 8.56
N PRO A 31 -26.48 -26.42 9.71
CA PRO A 31 -25.81 -26.44 11.00
C PRO A 31 -24.92 -27.67 11.27
N ASP A 32 -25.27 -28.82 10.69
CA ASP A 32 -24.47 -30.05 10.82
C ASP A 32 -23.17 -29.99 10.01
N ASP A 33 -23.12 -29.13 8.98
CA ASP A 33 -21.89 -28.77 8.28
C ASP A 33 -21.11 -27.73 9.09
N LEU A 34 -21.79 -26.66 9.52
CA LEU A 34 -21.18 -25.52 10.21
C LEU A 34 -20.49 -25.94 11.51
N ILE A 35 -21.05 -26.89 12.27
CA ILE A 35 -20.42 -27.37 13.52
C ILE A 35 -19.09 -28.10 13.26
N ARG A 36 -18.88 -28.58 12.02
CA ARG A 36 -17.65 -29.25 11.57
C ARG A 36 -16.63 -28.29 10.98
N TRP A 37 -16.98 -27.03 10.73
CA TRP A 37 -16.01 -26.03 10.26
C TRP A 37 -14.93 -25.81 11.31
N SER A 38 -13.73 -25.39 10.93
CA SER A 38 -12.61 -25.11 11.83
C SER A 38 -12.82 -23.77 12.55
N VAL A 39 -12.09 -23.54 13.64
CA VAL A 39 -11.91 -22.20 14.25
C VAL A 39 -10.55 -21.62 13.89
N GLU A 40 -9.95 -22.16 12.82
CA GLU A 40 -8.66 -21.72 12.32
C GLU A 40 -8.90 -20.55 11.37
N GLU A 41 -8.07 -19.53 11.50
CA GLU A 41 -8.01 -18.40 10.58
C GLU A 41 -6.88 -18.65 9.57
N GLN A 42 -6.87 -17.91 8.46
CA GLN A 42 -5.68 -17.88 7.63
C GLN A 42 -4.46 -17.54 8.49
N GLN A 43 -3.37 -18.32 8.38
CA GLN A 43 -2.20 -18.28 9.26
C GLN A 43 -1.53 -16.90 9.42
N ARG A 44 -1.93 -15.90 8.61
CA ARG A 44 -1.33 -14.57 8.47
C ARG A 44 -1.88 -13.52 9.45
N GLN A 45 -2.82 -13.88 10.33
CA GLN A 45 -3.47 -12.93 11.24
C GLN A 45 -3.44 -13.43 12.68
N ARG A 46 -2.69 -12.72 13.55
CA ARG A 46 -2.51 -13.08 14.96
C ARG A 46 -3.42 -12.32 15.92
N GLU A 47 -4.15 -11.29 15.49
CA GLU A 47 -5.03 -10.56 16.40
C GLU A 47 -6.17 -11.42 16.94
N CYS A 48 -6.54 -12.51 16.27
CA CYS A 48 -7.45 -13.53 16.80
C CYS A 48 -6.75 -14.62 17.64
N ALA A 49 -5.41 -14.67 17.62
CA ALA A 49 -4.66 -15.68 18.33
C ALA A 49 -4.89 -15.55 19.85
N HIS A 50 -5.04 -16.69 20.51
CA HIS A 50 -5.29 -16.81 21.95
C HIS A 50 -6.63 -16.28 22.45
N ILE A 51 -7.54 -15.79 21.60
CA ILE A 51 -8.91 -15.48 22.01
C ILE A 51 -9.68 -16.80 22.12
N PRO A 52 -10.17 -17.19 23.32
CA PRO A 52 -10.92 -18.44 23.46
C PRO A 52 -12.22 -18.38 22.67
N VAL A 53 -12.41 -19.37 21.81
CA VAL A 53 -13.60 -19.54 20.97
C VAL A 53 -14.29 -20.85 21.29
N GLN A 54 -15.62 -20.80 21.39
CA GLN A 54 -16.46 -21.98 21.53
C GLN A 54 -17.40 -22.08 20.33
N ARG A 55 -17.62 -23.31 19.85
CA ARG A 55 -18.62 -23.64 18.85
C ARG A 55 -19.66 -24.56 19.48
N ILE A 56 -20.91 -24.16 19.48
CA ILE A 56 -21.99 -24.85 20.18
C ILE A 56 -23.12 -25.11 19.19
N ARG A 57 -23.63 -26.33 19.15
CA ARG A 57 -24.84 -26.66 18.39
C ARG A 57 -26.06 -26.31 19.24
N GLU A 58 -26.90 -25.40 18.76
CA GLU A 58 -28.13 -24.97 19.44
C GLU A 58 -29.32 -25.09 18.50
N GLY A 59 -30.16 -26.13 18.67
CA GLY A 59 -31.38 -26.31 17.87
C GLY A 59 -31.11 -26.41 16.37
N ASP A 60 -31.58 -25.45 15.59
CA ASP A 60 -31.39 -25.32 14.14
C ASP A 60 -30.21 -24.40 13.76
N ALA A 61 -29.32 -24.08 14.71
CA ALA A 61 -28.19 -23.19 14.49
C ALA A 61 -26.87 -23.71 15.09
N VAL A 62 -25.78 -23.06 14.72
CA VAL A 62 -24.47 -23.14 15.36
C VAL A 62 -24.13 -21.77 15.92
N ARG A 63 -23.84 -21.73 17.22
CA ARG A 63 -23.34 -20.55 17.92
C ARG A 63 -21.82 -20.56 17.92
N ILE A 64 -21.22 -19.45 17.49
CA ILE A 64 -19.80 -19.15 17.73
C ILE A 64 -19.74 -18.13 18.86
N GLU A 65 -19.05 -18.44 19.95
CA GLU A 65 -18.87 -17.55 21.11
C GLU A 65 -17.39 -17.19 21.25
N GLY A 66 -17.09 -15.90 21.28
CA GLY A 66 -15.76 -15.37 21.53
C GLY A 66 -15.66 -14.70 22.90
N ARG A 67 -14.61 -15.02 23.66
CA ARG A 67 -14.35 -14.43 24.99
C ARG A 67 -13.32 -13.30 24.90
N PHE A 68 -13.80 -12.07 24.67
CA PHE A 68 -12.96 -10.87 24.49
C PHE A 68 -12.61 -10.14 25.81
N LYS A 69 -13.17 -10.59 26.94
CA LYS A 69 -13.00 -9.97 28.27
C LYS A 69 -11.53 -9.79 28.73
N ASP A 70 -10.63 -10.62 28.22
CA ASP A 70 -9.22 -10.64 28.63
C ASP A 70 -8.33 -9.75 27.73
N ILE A 71 -8.90 -9.16 26.67
CA ILE A 71 -8.17 -8.30 25.74
C ILE A 71 -8.16 -6.86 26.25
N ARG A 72 -7.18 -6.50 27.08
CA ARG A 72 -7.02 -5.14 27.63
C ARG A 72 -6.95 -4.04 26.57
N ARG A 73 -6.44 -4.35 25.37
CA ARG A 73 -6.37 -3.39 24.25
C ARG A 73 -7.73 -2.89 23.77
N LEU A 74 -8.83 -3.59 24.09
CA LEU A 74 -10.19 -3.13 23.82
C LEU A 74 -10.67 -2.02 24.79
N ASP A 75 -9.91 -1.71 25.85
CA ASP A 75 -10.19 -0.56 26.71
C ASP A 75 -9.84 0.77 26.02
N ILE A 76 -9.00 0.74 24.99
CA ILE A 76 -8.63 1.92 24.21
C ILE A 76 -9.67 2.10 23.08
N PRO A 77 -10.42 3.22 23.05
CA PRO A 77 -11.38 3.48 21.99
C PRO A 77 -10.70 3.46 20.62
N SER A 78 -11.25 2.66 19.71
CA SER A 78 -10.76 2.57 18.33
C SER A 78 -11.92 2.40 17.37
N ASP A 79 -11.84 3.08 16.23
CA ASP A 79 -12.77 2.90 15.13
C ASP A 79 -12.45 1.63 14.31
N GLU A 80 -11.31 0.98 14.58
CA GLU A 80 -10.87 -0.23 13.88
C GLU A 80 -11.36 -1.51 14.58
N LEU A 81 -11.96 -2.41 13.81
CA LEU A 81 -12.31 -3.76 14.26
C LEU A 81 -11.09 -4.67 14.19
N ARG A 82 -10.42 -4.87 15.33
CA ARG A 82 -9.12 -5.56 15.39
C ARG A 82 -9.15 -6.98 15.92
N PHE A 83 -10.04 -7.30 16.85
CA PHE A 83 -10.06 -8.59 17.54
C PHE A 83 -11.30 -9.38 17.14
N TRP A 84 -11.12 -10.62 16.69
CA TRP A 84 -12.22 -11.49 16.28
C TRP A 84 -11.98 -12.95 16.66
N VAL A 85 -13.06 -13.73 16.64
CA VAL A 85 -13.02 -15.18 16.54
C VAL A 85 -13.63 -15.61 15.21
N CYS A 86 -13.33 -16.80 14.73
CA CYS A 86 -13.80 -17.25 13.42
C CYS A 86 -14.40 -18.66 13.41
N LEU A 87 -15.18 -18.91 12.36
CA LEU A 87 -15.63 -20.22 11.91
C LEU A 87 -15.32 -20.35 10.41
N SER A 88 -14.48 -21.30 10.02
CA SER A 88 -13.89 -21.34 8.66
C SER A 88 -13.95 -22.71 8.00
N THR A 89 -13.97 -22.72 6.67
CA THR A 89 -13.79 -23.93 5.86
C THR A 89 -12.31 -24.31 5.67
N LEU A 90 -11.37 -23.47 6.12
CA LEU A 90 -9.93 -23.72 6.05
C LEU A 90 -9.49 -24.99 6.79
N GLY A 91 -8.42 -25.61 6.28
CA GLY A 91 -7.81 -26.81 6.87
C GLY A 91 -8.60 -28.11 6.67
N ARG A 92 -9.78 -28.04 6.04
CA ARG A 92 -10.62 -29.22 5.74
C ARG A 92 -10.90 -29.35 4.26
N LYS A 93 -10.70 -30.56 3.73
CA LYS A 93 -11.21 -30.92 2.40
C LYS A 93 -12.74 -31.08 2.49
N ASN A 94 -13.46 -30.29 1.71
CA ASN A 94 -14.90 -30.39 1.52
C ASN A 94 -15.16 -30.43 0.02
N GLU A 95 -15.85 -31.47 -0.47
CA GLU A 95 -16.07 -31.70 -1.90
C GLU A 95 -16.88 -30.59 -2.57
N ARG A 96 -17.58 -29.77 -1.77
CA ARG A 96 -18.29 -28.57 -2.24
C ARG A 96 -17.38 -27.37 -2.53
N PHE A 97 -16.10 -27.40 -2.14
CA PHE A 97 -15.11 -26.36 -2.45
C PHE A 97 -14.06 -26.87 -3.44
N PRO A 98 -13.60 -26.03 -4.40
CA PRO A 98 -14.03 -24.65 -4.61
C PRO A 98 -15.48 -24.55 -5.15
N VAL A 99 -16.20 -23.50 -4.76
CA VAL A 99 -17.56 -23.23 -5.27
C VAL A 99 -17.44 -22.48 -6.59
N ASP A 100 -18.03 -23.02 -7.65
CA ASP A 100 -18.20 -22.35 -8.94
C ASP A 100 -19.21 -21.20 -8.80
N VAL A 101 -18.74 -19.96 -8.94
CA VAL A 101 -19.60 -18.78 -8.81
C VAL A 101 -20.15 -18.27 -10.14
N GLU A 102 -19.76 -18.86 -11.27
CA GLU A 102 -20.51 -18.69 -12.52
C GLU A 102 -21.87 -19.40 -12.39
N ARG A 103 -21.87 -20.60 -11.80
CA ARG A 103 -23.11 -21.34 -11.52
C ARG A 103 -23.85 -20.83 -10.28
N TYR A 104 -23.15 -20.53 -9.19
CA TYR A 104 -23.75 -20.10 -7.92
C TYR A 104 -23.28 -18.69 -7.49
N PRO A 105 -23.67 -17.63 -8.23
CA PRO A 105 -23.15 -16.29 -8.05
C PRO A 105 -23.64 -15.57 -6.79
N ILE A 106 -24.66 -16.09 -6.10
CA ILE A 106 -25.23 -15.44 -4.90
C ILE A 106 -24.80 -16.21 -3.65
N ILE A 107 -24.14 -15.52 -2.71
CA ILE A 107 -23.91 -16.00 -1.35
C ILE A 107 -24.97 -15.46 -0.40
N GLU A 108 -25.45 -16.31 0.49
CA GLU A 108 -26.34 -15.95 1.58
C GLU A 108 -25.83 -16.43 2.94
N ILE A 109 -26.17 -15.68 3.98
CA ILE A 109 -25.98 -16.09 5.36
C ILE A 109 -27.21 -15.72 6.19
N SER A 110 -27.71 -16.69 6.95
CA SER A 110 -28.78 -16.50 7.94
C SER A 110 -28.18 -16.49 9.35
N TYR A 111 -28.24 -15.36 10.06
CA TYR A 111 -27.60 -15.20 11.37
C TYR A 111 -28.36 -14.27 12.33
N ARG A 112 -27.93 -14.27 13.59
CA ARG A 112 -28.23 -13.21 14.59
C ARG A 112 -27.07 -13.08 15.58
N CYS A 113 -26.95 -11.92 16.19
CA CYS A 113 -25.94 -11.56 17.17
C CYS A 113 -26.51 -11.61 18.59
N SER A 114 -25.68 -11.93 19.58
CA SER A 114 -26.07 -11.89 20.99
C SER A 114 -26.27 -10.47 21.54
N SER A 115 -25.59 -9.47 20.99
CA SER A 115 -25.60 -8.10 21.50
C SER A 115 -25.32 -7.06 20.40
N ALA A 116 -25.42 -5.77 20.77
CA ALA A 116 -25.05 -4.65 19.92
C ALA A 116 -23.52 -4.43 19.76
N ASN A 117 -22.68 -5.12 20.55
CA ASN A 117 -21.21 -5.03 20.43
C ASN A 117 -20.65 -6.12 19.50
N ALA A 118 -21.41 -7.20 19.29
CA ALA A 118 -21.08 -8.25 18.33
C ALA A 118 -21.13 -7.70 16.89
N ARG A 119 -20.01 -7.75 16.19
CA ARG A 119 -19.84 -7.23 14.82
C ARG A 119 -19.53 -8.40 13.90
N PRO A 120 -20.53 -8.97 13.20
CA PRO A 120 -20.30 -10.09 12.30
C PRO A 120 -19.67 -9.62 10.98
N ALA A 121 -18.90 -10.49 10.35
CA ALA A 121 -18.36 -10.30 9.02
C ALA A 121 -18.24 -11.65 8.30
N TRP A 122 -18.19 -11.60 6.98
CA TRP A 122 -17.74 -12.73 6.19
C TRP A 122 -16.44 -12.38 5.45
N LEU A 123 -15.68 -13.42 5.14
CA LEU A 123 -14.52 -13.34 4.27
C LEU A 123 -14.51 -14.58 3.40
N TRP A 124 -14.31 -14.43 2.10
CA TRP A 124 -14.04 -15.56 1.22
C TRP A 124 -12.80 -15.30 0.39
N THR A 125 -12.16 -16.37 -0.05
CA THR A 125 -10.95 -16.31 -0.87
C THR A 125 -11.16 -16.91 -2.24
N TYR A 126 -10.35 -16.45 -3.18
CA TYR A 126 -10.31 -16.92 -4.55
C TYR A 126 -8.86 -16.79 -5.07
N PRO A 127 -8.51 -17.34 -6.24
CA PRO A 127 -7.17 -17.23 -6.78
C PRO A 127 -6.74 -15.75 -6.92
N GLY A 128 -5.70 -15.35 -6.19
CA GLY A 128 -5.17 -13.99 -6.22
C GLY A 128 -5.87 -12.99 -5.29
N GLY A 129 -6.85 -13.38 -4.48
CA GLY A 129 -7.48 -12.40 -3.60
C GLY A 129 -8.45 -12.93 -2.55
N SER A 130 -9.07 -11.98 -1.87
CA SER A 130 -10.12 -12.22 -0.90
C SER A 130 -11.14 -11.09 -0.93
N HIS A 131 -12.37 -11.42 -0.59
CA HIS A 131 -13.41 -10.46 -0.33
C HIS A 131 -13.72 -10.43 1.17
N PHE A 132 -13.79 -9.25 1.75
CA PHE A 132 -14.16 -9.00 3.15
C PHE A 132 -15.31 -8.00 3.20
N ALA A 133 -16.35 -8.30 3.97
CA ALA A 133 -17.36 -7.31 4.30
C ALA A 133 -17.99 -7.54 5.67
N LEU A 134 -18.24 -6.43 6.37
CA LEU A 134 -19.03 -6.43 7.59
C LEU A 134 -20.50 -6.73 7.27
N LEU A 135 -21.11 -7.53 8.12
CA LEU A 135 -22.52 -7.86 8.08
C LEU A 135 -23.29 -6.93 9.03
N PRO A 136 -24.53 -6.53 8.69
CA PRO A 136 -25.35 -5.70 9.56
C PRO A 136 -25.53 -6.32 10.96
N GLN A 137 -25.48 -5.52 12.01
CA GLN A 137 -25.77 -6.04 13.35
C GLN A 137 -27.27 -6.28 13.51
N SER A 138 -27.64 -7.44 14.07
CA SER A 138 -29.04 -7.77 14.32
C SER A 138 -29.16 -8.78 15.45
N THR A 139 -30.00 -8.53 16.45
CA THR A 139 -30.37 -9.52 17.48
C THR A 139 -31.54 -10.41 17.04
N SER A 140 -32.25 -10.02 15.97
CA SER A 140 -33.24 -10.85 15.29
C SER A 140 -32.60 -11.65 14.15
N TRP A 141 -33.22 -12.78 13.80
CA TRP A 141 -32.82 -13.59 12.65
C TRP A 141 -32.95 -12.81 11.35
N ARG A 142 -31.84 -12.69 10.65
CA ARG A 142 -31.72 -12.00 9.36
C ARG A 142 -30.97 -12.88 8.36
N THR A 143 -31.35 -12.77 7.10
CA THR A 143 -30.66 -13.37 5.95
C THR A 143 -30.15 -12.26 5.04
N ILE A 144 -28.86 -12.29 4.71
CA ILE A 144 -28.22 -11.35 3.78
C ILE A 144 -27.88 -12.10 2.50
N ALA A 145 -28.29 -11.59 1.33
CA ALA A 145 -27.87 -12.09 0.03
C ALA A 145 -26.94 -11.09 -0.69
N ARG A 146 -25.88 -11.60 -1.32
CA ARG A 146 -24.91 -10.79 -2.07
C ARG A 146 -24.41 -11.50 -3.32
N ARG A 147 -24.23 -10.74 -4.40
CA ARG A 147 -23.54 -11.21 -5.61
C ARG A 147 -22.03 -11.26 -5.37
N ILE A 148 -21.40 -12.36 -5.77
CA ILE A 148 -19.96 -12.57 -5.65
C ILE A 148 -19.20 -12.01 -6.87
N PRO A 149 -19.45 -12.46 -8.12
CA PRO A 149 -18.70 -12.00 -9.26
C PRO A 149 -19.19 -10.65 -9.78
N HIS A 150 -18.28 -9.83 -10.32
CA HIS A 150 -18.58 -8.70 -11.19
C HIS A 150 -17.71 -8.80 -12.44
N GLY A 151 -18.29 -8.64 -13.63
CA GLY A 151 -17.54 -8.77 -14.89
C GLY A 151 -16.90 -10.15 -15.09
N GLY A 152 -17.51 -11.21 -14.56
CA GLY A 152 -16.98 -12.58 -14.63
C GLY A 152 -15.83 -12.89 -13.67
N PHE A 153 -15.50 -12.01 -12.72
CA PHE A 153 -14.45 -12.23 -11.74
C PHE A 153 -14.93 -12.04 -10.28
N PRO A 154 -14.54 -12.90 -9.33
CA PRO A 154 -13.82 -14.16 -9.54
C PRO A 154 -14.72 -15.23 -10.18
N ASP A 155 -14.13 -16.30 -10.71
CA ASP A 155 -14.83 -17.46 -11.29
C ASP A 155 -15.19 -18.52 -10.24
N ARG A 156 -14.46 -18.55 -9.11
CA ARG A 156 -14.72 -19.48 -8.01
C ARG A 156 -14.40 -18.90 -6.63
N VAL A 157 -14.90 -19.58 -5.59
CA VAL A 157 -14.55 -19.34 -4.19
C VAL A 157 -13.84 -20.57 -3.62
N ASP A 158 -12.60 -20.39 -3.17
CA ASP A 158 -11.75 -21.46 -2.62
C ASP A 158 -12.06 -21.74 -1.14
N SER A 159 -12.41 -20.72 -0.35
CA SER A 159 -12.73 -20.87 1.07
C SER A 159 -13.65 -19.77 1.59
N LEU A 160 -14.33 -20.03 2.72
CA LEU A 160 -15.21 -19.09 3.41
C LEU A 160 -14.91 -19.10 4.92
N THR A 161 -14.84 -17.91 5.50
CA THR A 161 -14.63 -17.65 6.92
C THR A 161 -15.68 -16.67 7.41
N LEU A 162 -16.34 -17.02 8.52
CA LEU A 162 -17.26 -16.14 9.24
C LEU A 162 -16.54 -15.61 10.47
N ARG A 163 -16.49 -14.30 10.62
CA ARG A 163 -15.79 -13.62 11.72
C ARG A 163 -16.79 -12.95 12.65
N LEU A 164 -16.50 -13.00 13.94
CA LEU A 164 -17.19 -12.25 14.97
C LEU A 164 -16.19 -11.35 15.67
N TYR A 165 -16.35 -10.04 15.50
CA TYR A 165 -15.57 -9.04 16.22
C TYR A 165 -16.32 -8.56 17.46
N SER A 166 -15.56 -8.08 18.44
CA SER A 166 -16.11 -7.30 19.55
C SER A 166 -15.45 -5.91 19.61
N THR A 167 -16.26 -4.90 19.91
CA THR A 167 -15.78 -3.53 20.18
C THR A 167 -15.50 -3.27 21.66
N ARG A 168 -15.73 -4.26 22.54
CA ARG A 168 -15.58 -4.13 23.99
C ARG A 168 -15.09 -5.42 24.63
N ARG A 169 -14.58 -5.31 25.85
CA ARG A 169 -14.24 -6.45 26.70
C ARG A 169 -15.51 -7.15 27.20
N SER A 170 -16.00 -8.08 26.40
CA SER A 170 -17.24 -8.82 26.66
C SER A 170 -17.16 -10.25 26.14
N ILE A 171 -18.18 -11.05 26.43
CA ILE A 171 -18.44 -12.31 25.71
C ILE A 171 -19.46 -11.97 24.64
N GLU A 172 -19.11 -12.24 23.39
CA GLU A 172 -19.99 -12.00 22.26
C GLU A 172 -20.24 -13.31 21.52
N ALA A 173 -21.42 -13.45 20.92
CA ALA A 173 -21.80 -14.61 20.16
C ALA A 173 -22.53 -14.28 18.85
N LEU A 174 -22.35 -15.16 17.87
CA LEU A 174 -22.99 -15.14 16.57
C LEU A 174 -23.67 -16.50 16.37
N ASP A 175 -25.00 -16.50 16.27
CA ASP A 175 -25.79 -17.68 15.92
C ASP A 175 -25.97 -17.73 14.41
N ILE A 176 -25.63 -18.86 13.79
CA ILE A 176 -25.60 -19.05 12.34
C ILE A 176 -26.46 -20.26 12.01
N ARG A 177 -27.50 -20.04 11.21
CA ARG A 177 -28.42 -21.10 10.79
C ARG A 177 -27.90 -21.82 9.55
N ASP A 178 -27.58 -21.06 8.51
CA ASP A 178 -27.13 -21.59 7.25
C ASP A 178 -26.30 -20.58 6.47
N VAL A 179 -25.42 -21.12 5.62
CA VAL A 179 -24.78 -20.40 4.52
C VAL A 179 -25.19 -21.07 3.22
N ARG A 180 -25.55 -20.29 2.21
CA ARG A 180 -26.02 -20.80 0.90
C ARG A 180 -25.25 -20.14 -0.23
N PHE A 181 -24.82 -20.92 -1.22
CA PHE A 181 -24.44 -20.42 -2.54
C PHE A 181 -25.52 -20.87 -3.51
N ARG A 182 -26.15 -19.95 -4.24
CA ARG A 182 -27.29 -20.28 -5.11
C ARG A 182 -27.22 -19.61 -6.47
N THR A 183 -28.00 -20.14 -7.41
CA THR A 183 -28.28 -19.47 -8.69
C THR A 183 -29.03 -18.15 -8.43
N MET A 184 -28.95 -17.24 -9.40
CA MET A 184 -29.83 -16.07 -9.42
C MET A 184 -31.28 -16.51 -9.66
N SER A 185 -32.21 -15.73 -9.14
CA SER A 185 -33.60 -15.73 -9.57
C SER A 185 -33.74 -15.00 -10.91
N PRO A 186 -34.81 -15.25 -11.68
CA PRO A 186 -35.03 -14.55 -12.94
C PRO A 186 -35.04 -13.01 -12.81
N LEU A 187 -35.52 -12.48 -11.67
CA LEU A 187 -35.53 -11.04 -11.40
C LEU A 187 -34.12 -10.49 -11.14
N GLU A 188 -33.27 -11.25 -10.43
CA GLU A 188 -31.87 -10.89 -10.22
C GLU A 188 -31.08 -10.93 -11.53
N GLU A 189 -31.29 -11.96 -12.36
CA GLU A 189 -30.65 -12.08 -13.68
C GLU A 189 -30.99 -10.87 -14.55
N GLU A 190 -32.27 -10.54 -14.71
CA GLU A 190 -32.71 -9.40 -15.51
C GLU A 190 -32.17 -8.07 -14.97
N ALA A 191 -32.13 -7.90 -13.64
CA ALA A 191 -31.62 -6.67 -13.03
C ALA A 191 -30.11 -6.52 -13.22
N VAL A 192 -29.34 -7.60 -13.08
CA VAL A 192 -27.90 -7.62 -13.30
C VAL A 192 -27.57 -7.40 -14.77
N GLU A 193 -28.26 -8.08 -15.69
CA GLU A 193 -28.04 -7.92 -17.13
C GLU A 193 -28.29 -6.47 -17.57
N ARG A 194 -29.40 -5.86 -17.13
CA ARG A 194 -29.67 -4.44 -17.40
C ARG A 194 -28.58 -3.52 -16.85
N ALA A 195 -28.08 -3.79 -15.65
CA ALA A 195 -27.03 -3.01 -15.03
C ALA A 195 -25.71 -3.15 -15.80
N GLU A 196 -25.32 -4.36 -16.20
CA GLU A 196 -24.11 -4.62 -16.98
C GLU A 196 -24.17 -3.96 -18.37
N VAL A 197 -25.34 -4.01 -19.03
CA VAL A 197 -25.57 -3.28 -20.29
C VAL A 197 -25.39 -1.78 -20.08
N ALA A 198 -25.98 -1.21 -19.02
CA ALA A 198 -25.83 0.22 -18.72
C ALA A 198 -24.36 0.59 -18.44
N LEU A 199 -23.64 -0.22 -17.65
CA LEU A 199 -22.22 -0.01 -17.36
C LEU A 199 -21.33 -0.13 -18.60
N SER A 200 -21.66 -1.05 -19.53
CA SER A 200 -20.92 -1.16 -20.79
C SER A 200 -21.10 0.05 -21.72
N GLN A 201 -22.16 0.84 -21.50
CA GLN A 201 -22.44 2.07 -22.24
C GLN A 201 -21.84 3.31 -21.58
N GLU A 202 -21.32 3.20 -20.35
CA GLU A 202 -20.61 4.30 -19.70
C GLU A 202 -19.38 4.69 -20.52
N PRO A 203 -19.14 6.00 -20.74
CA PRO A 203 -17.96 6.42 -21.47
C PRO A 203 -16.69 5.96 -20.74
N PRO A 204 -15.66 5.52 -21.48
CA PRO A 204 -14.38 5.22 -20.87
C PRO A 204 -13.84 6.47 -20.16
N PRO A 205 -13.10 6.31 -19.06
CA PRO A 205 -12.48 7.44 -18.39
C PRO A 205 -11.56 8.17 -19.38
N ARG A 206 -11.49 9.50 -19.25
CA ARG A 206 -10.60 10.31 -20.08
C ARG A 206 -9.13 9.89 -19.90
N GLU A 207 -8.33 10.04 -20.95
CA GLU A 207 -6.88 9.91 -20.85
C GLU A 207 -6.25 11.17 -20.25
N TYR A 208 -5.36 10.98 -19.28
CA TYR A 208 -4.69 12.07 -18.57
C TYR A 208 -3.17 11.97 -18.78
N PRO A 209 -2.51 12.99 -19.36
CA PRO A 209 -1.07 12.97 -19.61
C PRO A 209 -0.23 12.66 -18.37
N ILE A 210 -0.63 13.17 -17.20
CA ILE A 210 0.07 12.95 -15.94
C ILE A 210 0.24 11.46 -15.60
N LEU A 211 -0.71 10.59 -16.00
CA LEU A 211 -0.63 9.15 -15.74
C LEU A 211 0.42 8.42 -16.59
N HIS A 212 0.90 9.05 -17.67
CA HIS A 212 1.96 8.52 -18.53
C HIS A 212 3.33 9.16 -18.21
N GLU A 213 3.32 10.38 -17.69
CA GLU A 213 4.52 11.16 -17.40
C GLU A 213 5.02 10.98 -15.96
N PHE A 214 4.12 10.68 -15.02
CA PHE A 214 4.41 10.56 -13.60
C PHE A 214 4.16 9.13 -13.10
N PHE A 215 5.15 8.59 -12.39
CA PHE A 215 5.07 7.27 -11.77
C PHE A 215 5.02 7.45 -10.24
N PRO A 216 3.87 7.27 -9.59
CA PRO A 216 3.77 7.48 -8.16
C PRO A 216 4.56 6.43 -7.37
N LEU A 217 5.47 6.91 -6.53
CA LEU A 217 6.29 6.19 -5.58
C LEU A 217 6.15 6.90 -4.23
N GLY A 218 5.11 6.54 -3.50
CA GLY A 218 4.63 7.36 -2.39
C GLY A 218 4.35 6.60 -1.11
N THR A 219 3.73 7.33 -0.20
CA THR A 219 3.24 6.81 1.08
C THR A 219 1.92 7.45 1.43
N PHE A 220 1.16 6.81 2.30
CA PHE A 220 -0.06 7.38 2.86
C PHE A 220 0.24 8.19 4.13
N MET A 221 -0.54 9.23 4.34
CA MET A 221 -0.64 10.01 5.57
C MET A 221 -2.11 10.31 5.84
N ASN A 222 -2.44 10.55 7.11
CA ASN A 222 -3.78 10.92 7.52
C ASN A 222 -3.78 12.34 8.08
N ALA A 223 -4.64 13.21 7.57
CA ALA A 223 -4.62 14.64 7.91
C ALA A 223 -4.87 14.91 9.42
N GLU A 224 -5.86 14.23 10.01
CA GLU A 224 -6.14 14.34 11.45
C GLU A 224 -4.97 13.81 12.30
N SER A 225 -4.33 12.73 11.83
CA SER A 225 -3.15 12.16 12.50
C SER A 225 -1.96 13.10 12.44
N ALA A 226 -1.71 13.73 11.28
CA ALA A 226 -0.70 14.77 11.12
C ALA A 226 -0.95 15.95 12.06
N ALA A 227 -2.18 16.46 12.13
CA ALA A 227 -2.56 17.56 13.03
C ALA A 227 -2.38 17.20 14.52
N CYS A 228 -2.78 15.98 14.90
CA CYS A 228 -2.59 15.47 16.25
C CYS A 228 -1.10 15.36 16.60
N LEU A 229 -0.29 14.79 15.72
CA LEU A 229 1.15 14.62 15.93
C LEU A 229 1.89 15.96 15.94
N ALA A 230 1.55 16.90 15.07
CA ALA A 230 2.10 18.26 15.08
C ALA A 230 1.89 18.91 16.45
N LYS A 231 0.65 18.84 16.98
CA LYS A 231 0.33 19.34 18.32
C LYS A 231 1.13 18.64 19.42
N SER A 232 1.20 17.30 19.40
CA SER A 232 1.94 16.52 20.40
C SER A 232 3.44 16.86 20.40
N LEU A 233 4.02 17.05 19.22
CA LEU A 233 5.41 17.44 19.00
C LEU A 233 5.67 18.94 19.17
N GLY A 234 4.67 19.74 19.54
CA GLY A 234 4.83 21.18 19.77
C GLY A 234 5.13 22.00 18.51
N LEU A 235 4.81 21.47 17.32
CA LEU A 235 5.06 22.10 16.03
C LEU A 235 3.80 22.80 15.50
N SER A 236 3.99 23.83 14.68
CA SER A 236 2.94 24.23 13.74
C SER A 236 2.71 23.12 12.71
N LEU A 237 1.52 23.09 12.13
CA LEU A 237 1.20 22.09 11.11
C LEU A 237 2.06 22.25 9.85
N ASP A 238 2.35 23.49 9.45
CA ASP A 238 3.24 23.79 8.32
C ASP A 238 4.66 23.27 8.56
N GLU A 239 5.21 23.45 9.78
CA GLU A 239 6.53 22.90 10.14
C GLU A 239 6.54 21.36 10.10
N TYR A 240 5.46 20.72 10.57
CA TYR A 240 5.30 19.28 10.52
C TYR A 240 5.31 18.76 9.08
N TRP A 241 4.50 19.35 8.19
CA TRP A 241 4.45 18.96 6.78
C TRP A 241 5.76 19.24 6.05
N MET A 242 6.43 20.36 6.34
CA MET A 242 7.76 20.64 5.81
C MET A 242 8.78 19.57 6.24
N LEU A 243 8.77 19.15 7.50
CA LEU A 243 9.63 18.05 7.96
C LEU A 243 9.31 16.76 7.22
N ALA A 244 8.02 16.41 7.10
CA ALA A 244 7.58 15.18 6.46
C ALA A 244 7.90 15.13 4.97
N PHE A 245 7.59 16.17 4.20
CA PHE A 245 7.85 16.20 2.75
C PHE A 245 9.34 16.27 2.42
N GLU A 246 10.13 16.98 3.22
CA GLU A 246 11.58 16.95 3.04
C GLU A 246 12.14 15.55 3.32
N ASP A 247 11.64 14.86 4.35
CA ASP A 247 12.05 13.49 4.67
C ASP A 247 11.65 12.52 3.54
N MET A 248 10.42 12.62 3.02
CA MET A 248 9.97 11.85 1.85
C MET A 248 10.85 12.10 0.61
N ALA A 249 11.10 13.37 0.28
CA ALA A 249 11.91 13.73 -0.86
C ALA A 249 13.34 13.20 -0.70
N LYS A 250 13.93 13.32 0.49
CA LYS A 250 15.27 12.78 0.83
C LYS A 250 15.35 11.26 0.74
N HIS A 251 14.23 10.56 0.90
CA HIS A 251 14.10 9.12 0.71
C HIS A 251 13.51 8.73 -0.65
N HIS A 252 13.62 9.62 -1.64
CA HIS A 252 13.28 9.38 -3.03
C HIS A 252 11.79 9.15 -3.32
N HIS A 253 10.92 9.26 -2.32
CA HIS A 253 9.48 9.33 -2.55
C HIS A 253 9.15 10.58 -3.37
N ASN A 254 8.08 10.48 -4.16
CA ASN A 254 7.64 11.55 -5.06
C ASN A 254 6.14 11.86 -4.94
N ALA A 255 5.40 11.09 -4.14
CA ALA A 255 3.96 11.24 -3.98
C ALA A 255 3.53 10.98 -2.53
N VAL A 256 2.42 11.61 -2.13
CA VAL A 256 1.73 11.34 -0.87
C VAL A 256 0.23 11.24 -1.10
N ALA A 257 -0.38 10.19 -0.55
CA ALA A 257 -1.83 10.06 -0.47
C ALA A 257 -2.29 10.59 0.90
N ILE A 258 -3.16 11.60 0.93
CA ILE A 258 -3.61 12.22 2.19
C ILE A 258 -5.05 11.80 2.47
N GLU A 259 -5.20 10.88 3.41
CA GLU A 259 -6.47 10.43 3.97
C GLU A 259 -7.16 11.52 4.80
N LYS A 260 -8.50 11.52 4.76
CA LYS A 260 -9.35 12.50 5.46
C LYS A 260 -8.98 13.94 5.13
N ALA A 261 -8.71 14.23 3.85
CA ALA A 261 -8.33 15.57 3.43
C ALA A 261 -9.44 16.61 3.67
N ASP A 262 -10.69 16.18 3.84
CA ASP A 262 -11.84 16.99 4.21
C ASP A 262 -11.71 17.64 5.60
N ALA A 263 -10.91 17.05 6.50
CA ALA A 263 -10.60 17.62 7.81
C ALA A 263 -9.76 18.91 7.73
N MET A 264 -9.08 19.16 6.60
CA MET A 264 -8.28 20.37 6.39
C MET A 264 -9.11 21.42 5.64
N PRO A 265 -9.20 22.67 6.10
CA PRO A 265 -9.80 23.75 5.31
C PRO A 265 -9.05 23.99 3.98
N PRO A 266 -9.70 24.55 2.94
CA PRO A 266 -9.05 24.80 1.64
C PRO A 266 -7.77 25.63 1.76
N ALA A 267 -7.78 26.69 2.57
CA ALA A 267 -6.60 27.54 2.78
C ALA A 267 -5.42 26.78 3.39
N GLU A 268 -5.68 25.75 4.21
CA GLU A 268 -4.65 24.89 4.77
C GLU A 268 -4.10 23.91 3.74
N LEU A 269 -4.98 23.28 2.95
CA LEU A 269 -4.57 22.44 1.83
C LEU A 269 -3.70 23.22 0.83
N GLY A 270 -4.07 24.46 0.51
CA GLY A 270 -3.27 25.33 -0.35
C GLY A 270 -1.83 25.50 0.14
N ARG A 271 -1.63 25.79 1.44
CA ARG A 271 -0.29 25.87 2.03
C ARG A 271 0.45 24.54 1.97
N ILE A 272 -0.23 23.42 2.21
CA ILE A 272 0.37 22.09 2.12
C ILE A 272 0.82 21.78 0.69
N LEU A 273 0.02 22.14 -0.31
CA LEU A 273 0.37 22.00 -1.73
C LEU A 273 1.58 22.86 -2.09
N ASP A 274 1.70 24.08 -1.56
CA ASP A 274 2.88 24.92 -1.76
C ASP A 274 4.15 24.30 -1.15
N ILE A 275 4.05 23.75 0.06
CA ILE A 275 5.17 23.05 0.72
C ILE A 275 5.54 21.77 -0.07
N ALA A 276 4.54 21.03 -0.57
CA ALA A 276 4.75 19.83 -1.38
C ALA A 276 5.45 20.16 -2.70
N ALA A 277 5.00 21.21 -3.41
CA ALA A 277 5.62 21.72 -4.63
C ALA A 277 7.08 22.11 -4.40
N ALA A 278 7.37 22.81 -3.29
CA ALA A 278 8.74 23.20 -2.92
C ALA A 278 9.68 22.00 -2.66
N CYS A 279 9.11 20.82 -2.41
CA CYS A 279 9.84 19.56 -2.19
C CYS A 279 9.80 18.61 -3.40
N ASP A 280 9.15 18.99 -4.51
CA ASP A 280 8.86 18.11 -5.66
C ASP A 280 8.14 16.82 -5.20
N ILE A 281 7.08 17.00 -4.43
CA ILE A 281 6.17 15.95 -3.98
C ILE A 281 4.78 16.23 -4.54
N LYS A 282 4.20 15.24 -5.22
CA LYS A 282 2.81 15.29 -5.64
C LYS A 282 1.87 14.80 -4.54
N VAL A 283 0.68 15.37 -4.47
CA VAL A 283 -0.33 15.10 -3.44
C VAL A 283 -1.56 14.52 -4.11
N MET A 284 -2.11 13.47 -3.51
CA MET A 284 -3.42 12.93 -3.83
C MET A 284 -4.33 13.11 -2.62
N PRO A 285 -5.14 14.18 -2.57
CA PRO A 285 -6.13 14.38 -1.53
C PRO A 285 -7.23 13.31 -1.63
N MET A 286 -7.53 12.65 -0.50
CA MET A 286 -8.58 11.66 -0.41
C MET A 286 -9.73 12.21 0.43
N TYR A 287 -10.91 12.38 -0.17
CA TYR A 287 -12.07 13.01 0.45
C TYR A 287 -13.21 12.02 0.72
N GLU A 288 -13.94 12.23 1.82
CA GLU A 288 -15.29 11.67 1.95
C GLU A 288 -16.29 12.57 1.20
N PHE A 289 -16.46 12.31 -0.10
CA PHE A 289 -17.42 13.05 -0.91
C PHE A 289 -18.85 12.89 -0.38
N PRO A 290 -19.71 13.93 -0.45
CA PRO A 290 -21.08 13.90 0.05
C PRO A 290 -22.03 13.10 -0.87
N LEU A 291 -21.68 11.87 -1.22
CA LEU A 291 -22.44 10.99 -2.14
C LEU A 291 -23.88 10.72 -1.68
N ARG A 292 -24.16 10.86 -0.38
CA ARG A 292 -25.51 10.67 0.20
C ARG A 292 -26.46 11.85 -0.01
N LYS A 293 -25.95 13.00 -0.45
CA LYS A 293 -26.74 14.22 -0.71
C LYS A 293 -26.37 14.75 -2.11
N PRO A 294 -26.71 14.03 -3.18
CA PRO A 294 -26.39 14.49 -4.54
C PRO A 294 -27.12 15.80 -4.85
N GLY A 295 -26.49 16.68 -5.63
CA GLY A 295 -26.99 18.02 -5.98
C GLY A 295 -26.10 19.13 -5.44
N GLU A 296 -26.71 20.23 -4.96
CA GLU A 296 -26.02 21.45 -4.50
C GLU A 296 -24.86 21.18 -3.54
N ALA A 297 -25.02 20.26 -2.58
CA ALA A 297 -23.97 19.95 -1.61
C ALA A 297 -22.71 19.32 -2.24
N LEU A 298 -22.86 18.57 -3.34
CA LEU A 298 -21.73 18.00 -4.07
C LEU A 298 -21.08 19.04 -4.97
N ASP A 299 -21.88 19.86 -5.66
CA ASP A 299 -21.38 20.96 -6.48
C ASP A 299 -20.61 21.98 -5.61
N ASP A 300 -21.15 22.37 -4.46
CA ASP A 300 -20.50 23.23 -3.47
C ASP A 300 -19.18 22.61 -2.99
N PHE A 301 -19.17 21.30 -2.72
CA PHE A 301 -17.95 20.60 -2.32
C PHE A 301 -16.88 20.65 -3.40
N VAL A 302 -17.25 20.40 -4.66
CA VAL A 302 -16.32 20.44 -5.80
C VAL A 302 -15.81 21.86 -6.03
N ASP A 303 -16.67 22.87 -5.97
CA ASP A 303 -16.30 24.27 -6.12
C ASP A 303 -15.39 24.77 -4.98
N GLU A 304 -15.58 24.29 -3.75
CA GLU A 304 -14.77 24.68 -2.58
C GLU A 304 -13.46 23.88 -2.48
N ARG A 305 -13.47 22.58 -2.78
CA ARG A 305 -12.38 21.65 -2.44
C ARG A 305 -11.53 21.20 -3.63
N VAL A 306 -12.06 21.22 -4.84
CA VAL A 306 -11.38 20.68 -6.04
C VAL A 306 -10.96 21.82 -6.97
N LYS A 307 -11.92 22.62 -7.42
CA LYS A 307 -11.73 23.69 -8.40
C LYS A 307 -10.63 24.71 -8.05
N PRO A 308 -10.44 25.13 -6.77
CA PRO A 308 -9.39 26.08 -6.44
C PRO A 308 -7.97 25.56 -6.68
N PHE A 309 -7.81 24.23 -6.77
CA PHE A 309 -6.51 23.57 -6.92
C PHE A 309 -6.36 22.83 -8.26
N ALA A 310 -7.30 22.99 -9.19
CA ALA A 310 -7.30 22.29 -10.48
C ALA A 310 -6.03 22.55 -11.32
N HIS A 311 -5.38 23.70 -11.12
CA HIS A 311 -4.13 24.07 -11.79
C HIS A 311 -2.88 23.92 -10.91
N SER A 312 -3.02 23.36 -9.71
CA SER A 312 -1.87 23.13 -8.83
C SER A 312 -1.02 22.02 -9.42
N GLU A 313 0.24 22.33 -9.73
CA GLU A 313 1.19 21.30 -10.16
C GLU A 313 1.47 20.28 -9.05
N ALA A 314 1.21 20.59 -7.79
CA ALA A 314 1.39 19.63 -6.70
C ALA A 314 0.29 18.57 -6.66
N VAL A 315 -0.89 18.79 -7.24
CA VAL A 315 -1.93 17.76 -7.27
C VAL A 315 -1.56 16.69 -8.29
N MET A 316 -1.74 15.41 -7.94
CA MET A 316 -1.59 14.28 -8.88
C MET A 316 -2.94 13.77 -9.37
N ALA A 317 -3.86 13.59 -8.44
CA ALA A 317 -5.14 12.95 -8.64
C ALA A 317 -6.07 13.26 -7.44
N TRP A 318 -7.36 13.05 -7.65
CA TRP A 318 -8.40 13.10 -6.62
C TRP A 318 -8.83 11.67 -6.28
N HIS A 319 -9.17 11.40 -5.03
CA HIS A 319 -9.60 10.06 -4.60
C HIS A 319 -10.72 10.12 -3.56
N ALA A 320 -11.60 9.13 -3.57
CA ALA A 320 -12.67 8.98 -2.57
C ALA A 320 -12.20 8.12 -1.39
N TYR A 321 -11.98 8.76 -0.23
CA TYR A 321 -11.30 8.20 0.95
C TYR A 321 -11.86 6.87 1.44
N THR A 322 -13.18 6.74 1.54
CA THR A 322 -13.80 5.49 1.99
C THR A 322 -13.83 4.51 0.82
N PRO A 323 -13.31 3.26 0.95
CA PRO A 323 -13.55 2.22 -0.03
C PRO A 323 -15.06 2.11 -0.18
N PRO A 324 -15.62 2.56 -1.31
CA PRO A 324 -17.06 2.73 -1.41
C PRO A 324 -17.61 1.32 -1.36
N SER A 325 -18.56 1.09 -0.45
CA SER A 325 -19.41 -0.09 -0.58
C SER A 325 -19.94 -0.12 -2.01
N GLU A 326 -20.00 -1.29 -2.63
CA GLU A 326 -20.53 -1.48 -4.00
C GLU A 326 -21.85 -0.74 -4.25
N ARG A 327 -22.66 -0.54 -3.21
CA ARG A 327 -23.91 0.23 -3.27
C ARG A 327 -23.73 1.68 -3.75
N TRP A 328 -22.56 2.27 -3.53
CA TRP A 328 -22.21 3.67 -3.88
C TRP A 328 -21.49 3.79 -5.22
N PHE A 329 -21.26 2.67 -5.91
CA PHE A 329 -20.57 2.68 -7.19
C PHE A 329 -21.25 3.60 -8.23
N PRO A 330 -22.58 3.58 -8.42
CA PRO A 330 -23.23 4.51 -9.36
C PRO A 330 -23.03 5.99 -9.01
N ASP A 331 -23.05 6.33 -7.72
CA ASP A 331 -22.87 7.71 -7.28
C ASP A 331 -21.46 8.21 -7.57
N LEU A 332 -20.45 7.32 -7.53
CA LEU A 332 -19.10 7.66 -7.96
C LEU A 332 -18.94 7.79 -9.47
N LEU A 333 -19.64 6.97 -10.25
CA LEU A 333 -19.68 7.15 -11.70
C LEU A 333 -20.28 8.52 -12.06
N HIS A 334 -21.27 8.99 -11.31
CA HIS A 334 -21.82 10.33 -11.46
C HIS A 334 -20.88 11.45 -10.96
N LEU A 335 -20.07 11.19 -9.94
CA LEU A 335 -19.07 12.14 -9.43
C LEU A 335 -17.96 12.41 -10.46
N ARG A 336 -17.48 11.37 -11.15
CA ARG A 336 -16.39 11.44 -12.12
C ARG A 336 -16.52 12.61 -13.12
N PRO A 337 -17.62 12.76 -13.90
CA PRO A 337 -17.77 13.87 -14.84
C PRO A 337 -17.89 15.24 -14.17
N GLN A 338 -18.25 15.32 -12.89
CA GLN A 338 -18.25 16.59 -12.17
C GLN A 338 -16.83 17.03 -11.83
N ILE A 339 -16.02 16.11 -11.30
CA ILE A 339 -14.59 16.35 -11.06
C ILE A 339 -13.89 16.69 -12.37
N GLU A 340 -14.13 15.94 -13.45
CA GLU A 340 -13.55 16.20 -14.77
C GLU A 340 -13.86 17.61 -15.33
N ARG A 341 -15.04 18.15 -15.02
CA ARG A 341 -15.42 19.52 -15.41
C ARG A 341 -14.74 20.58 -14.56
N ALA A 342 -14.55 20.31 -13.26
CA ALA A 342 -13.89 21.23 -12.35
C ALA A 342 -12.36 21.21 -12.50
N ASP A 343 -11.81 20.04 -12.82
CA ASP A 343 -10.39 19.79 -13.01
C ASP A 343 -10.18 18.85 -14.22
N SER A 344 -9.74 19.45 -15.31
CA SER A 344 -9.49 18.75 -16.57
C SER A 344 -8.07 18.16 -16.67
N ILE A 345 -7.23 18.39 -15.66
CA ILE A 345 -5.80 18.04 -15.62
C ILE A 345 -5.56 16.80 -14.76
N HIS A 346 -6.24 16.70 -13.62
CA HIS A 346 -6.02 15.61 -12.66
C HIS A 346 -7.20 14.62 -12.64
N PRO A 347 -6.93 13.30 -12.70
CA PRO A 347 -7.97 12.29 -12.70
C PRO A 347 -8.61 12.07 -11.32
N LEU A 348 -9.86 11.61 -11.32
CA LEU A 348 -10.43 10.87 -10.20
C LEU A 348 -9.95 9.40 -10.31
N VAL A 349 -9.29 8.90 -9.26
CA VAL A 349 -8.72 7.55 -9.19
C VAL A 349 -9.30 6.74 -8.04
N GLN A 350 -9.21 5.41 -8.11
CA GLN A 350 -9.76 4.51 -7.08
C GLN A 350 -8.71 3.50 -6.57
N LEU A 351 -8.18 3.77 -5.37
CA LEU A 351 -7.45 2.80 -4.56
C LEU A 351 -8.38 2.10 -3.58
N MET A 352 -8.32 0.78 -3.51
CA MET A 352 -9.16 -0.05 -2.65
C MET A 352 -8.32 -0.76 -1.58
N GLN A 353 -8.83 -0.77 -0.34
CA GLN A 353 -8.16 -1.43 0.79
C GLN A 353 -8.11 -2.96 0.63
N TYR A 354 -9.05 -3.53 -0.12
CA TYR A 354 -9.16 -4.96 -0.36
C TYR A 354 -9.52 -5.21 -1.83
N PRO A 355 -9.13 -6.36 -2.40
CA PRO A 355 -9.51 -6.73 -3.76
C PRO A 355 -11.04 -6.83 -3.96
N ASN A 356 -11.80 -7.07 -2.87
CA ASN A 356 -13.26 -6.96 -2.73
C ASN A 356 -14.07 -6.81 -4.02
N ALA A 357 -14.38 -5.56 -4.38
CA ALA A 357 -15.24 -5.18 -5.48
C ALA A 357 -14.43 -4.57 -6.64
N TYR A 358 -13.11 -4.71 -6.63
CA TYR A 358 -12.23 -4.15 -7.66
C TYR A 358 -12.71 -4.40 -9.10
N PRO A 359 -13.22 -5.61 -9.48
CA PRO A 359 -13.72 -5.85 -10.83
C PRO A 359 -14.87 -4.91 -11.24
N LEU A 360 -15.67 -4.42 -10.29
CA LEU A 360 -16.74 -3.44 -10.54
C LEU A 360 -16.17 -2.04 -10.86
N TYR A 361 -15.02 -1.67 -10.27
CA TYR A 361 -14.47 -0.31 -10.39
C TYR A 361 -13.43 -0.20 -11.51
N ALA A 362 -12.65 -1.25 -11.74
CA ALA A 362 -11.38 -1.19 -12.47
C ALA A 362 -11.46 -0.53 -13.86
N ALA A 363 -12.51 -0.82 -14.63
CA ALA A 363 -12.70 -0.30 -15.98
C ALA A 363 -13.18 1.17 -16.05
N HIS A 364 -13.64 1.74 -14.94
CA HIS A 364 -14.37 3.02 -14.96
C HIS A 364 -13.55 4.23 -14.44
N PHE A 365 -12.35 4.01 -13.92
CA PHE A 365 -11.47 5.08 -13.40
C PHE A 365 -10.16 5.12 -14.17
N ALA A 366 -9.61 6.32 -14.37
CA ALA A 366 -8.41 6.52 -15.19
C ALA A 366 -7.17 5.81 -14.63
N ALA A 367 -7.11 5.64 -13.31
CA ALA A 367 -6.19 4.73 -12.64
C ALA A 367 -6.91 4.10 -11.44
N SER A 368 -6.52 2.87 -11.10
CA SER A 368 -7.08 2.15 -9.97
C SER A 368 -6.02 1.29 -9.29
N GLY A 369 -6.32 0.79 -8.10
CA GLY A 369 -5.35 0.01 -7.35
C GLY A 369 -5.92 -0.71 -6.16
N ILE A 370 -5.16 -1.65 -5.64
CA ILE A 370 -5.55 -2.53 -4.54
C ILE A 370 -4.44 -2.54 -3.49
N ALA A 371 -4.82 -2.66 -2.23
CA ALA A 371 -3.87 -2.91 -1.16
C ALA A 371 -3.58 -4.41 -0.94
N HIS A 372 -2.33 -4.75 -0.70
CA HIS A 372 -1.85 -6.10 -0.43
C HIS A 372 -1.36 -6.26 1.01
N TYR A 373 -2.28 -6.32 1.97
CA TYR A 373 -1.92 -6.42 3.40
C TYR A 373 -1.67 -7.86 3.88
N ALA A 374 -1.10 -8.73 3.04
CA ALA A 374 -0.73 -10.08 3.45
C ALA A 374 0.66 -10.09 4.11
N CYS A 375 0.75 -10.63 5.32
CA CYS A 375 2.02 -10.94 6.00
C CYS A 375 2.51 -12.35 5.64
N ASP A 376 3.82 -12.59 5.78
CA ASP A 376 4.51 -13.89 5.66
C ASP A 376 4.28 -14.62 4.33
N ALA A 377 3.82 -13.90 3.32
CA ALA A 377 3.53 -14.42 1.99
C ALA A 377 3.77 -13.38 0.89
N PRO A 378 4.97 -12.79 0.83
CA PRO A 378 5.30 -11.74 -0.13
C PRO A 378 5.09 -12.19 -1.58
N TRP A 379 5.18 -13.50 -1.87
CA TRP A 379 4.93 -14.07 -3.20
C TRP A 379 3.48 -13.92 -3.68
N SER A 380 2.52 -13.84 -2.76
CA SER A 380 1.10 -13.77 -3.12
C SER A 380 0.72 -12.47 -3.83
N VAL A 381 1.57 -11.44 -3.78
CA VAL A 381 1.40 -10.21 -4.57
C VAL A 381 1.39 -10.49 -6.08
N ALA A 382 2.19 -11.46 -6.55
CA ALA A 382 2.26 -11.79 -7.97
C ALA A 382 0.94 -12.39 -8.46
N GLN A 383 0.41 -13.38 -7.72
CA GLN A 383 -0.88 -13.99 -8.05
C GLN A 383 -2.02 -12.98 -8.02
N MET A 384 -1.99 -12.07 -7.06
CA MET A 384 -3.00 -11.01 -6.95
C MET A 384 -2.93 -10.05 -8.13
N LEU A 385 -1.74 -9.62 -8.55
CA LEU A 385 -1.59 -8.77 -9.73
C LEU A 385 -2.00 -9.49 -11.01
N GLN A 386 -1.63 -10.75 -11.18
CA GLN A 386 -2.02 -11.55 -12.36
C GLN A 386 -3.54 -11.70 -12.48
N GLY A 387 -4.26 -11.83 -11.36
CA GLY A 387 -5.72 -11.91 -11.35
C GLY A 387 -6.43 -10.58 -11.60
N HIS A 388 -5.85 -9.45 -11.13
CA HIS A 388 -6.57 -8.17 -11.12
C HIS A 388 -6.09 -7.17 -12.19
N LEU A 389 -4.82 -7.22 -12.62
CA LEU A 389 -4.30 -6.31 -13.64
C LEU A 389 -5.10 -6.37 -14.95
N PRO A 390 -5.52 -7.54 -15.47
CA PRO A 390 -6.33 -7.59 -16.69
C PRO A 390 -7.66 -6.83 -16.59
N LEU A 391 -8.21 -6.70 -15.38
CA LEU A 391 -9.47 -6.01 -15.13
C LEU A 391 -9.37 -4.49 -15.29
N SER A 392 -8.15 -3.92 -15.25
CA SER A 392 -7.94 -2.48 -15.48
C SER A 392 -8.03 -2.09 -16.96
N ASP A 393 -8.09 -3.07 -17.88
CA ASP A 393 -8.23 -2.86 -19.33
C ASP A 393 -7.18 -1.84 -19.85
N GLY A 394 -5.91 -2.15 -19.56
CA GLY A 394 -4.73 -1.37 -19.96
C GLY A 394 -4.46 -0.11 -19.12
N ARG A 395 -5.37 0.27 -18.20
CA ARG A 395 -5.19 1.46 -17.36
C ARG A 395 -4.14 1.23 -16.25
N PRO A 396 -3.44 2.29 -15.80
CA PRO A 396 -2.48 2.20 -14.71
C PRO A 396 -3.05 1.52 -13.46
N PHE A 397 -2.39 0.44 -13.04
CA PHE A 397 -2.66 -0.24 -11.79
C PHE A 397 -1.64 0.17 -10.73
N TRP A 398 -2.11 0.68 -9.60
CA TRP A 398 -1.27 1.07 -8.47
C TRP A 398 -1.40 0.06 -7.33
N LEU A 399 -0.28 -0.25 -6.68
CA LEU A 399 -0.27 -1.16 -5.54
C LEU A 399 -0.08 -0.37 -4.24
N VAL A 400 -0.86 -0.72 -3.22
CA VAL A 400 -0.63 -0.25 -1.85
C VAL A 400 -0.09 -1.41 -1.01
N ALA A 401 1.07 -1.23 -0.38
CA ALA A 401 1.71 -2.26 0.43
C ALA A 401 1.74 -1.86 1.92
N PRO A 402 1.66 -2.83 2.86
CA PRO A 402 1.77 -2.58 4.29
C PRO A 402 3.21 -2.18 4.60
N ALA A 403 3.37 -1.00 5.19
CA ALA A 403 4.66 -0.43 5.56
C ALA A 403 4.68 -0.14 7.05
N TYR A 404 4.38 -1.20 7.80
CA TYR A 404 4.35 -1.17 9.25
C TYR A 404 5.17 -2.33 9.82
N VAL A 405 5.48 -2.27 11.10
CA VAL A 405 6.15 -3.33 11.87
C VAL A 405 5.32 -3.60 13.13
N SER A 406 4.97 -4.85 13.46
CA SER A 406 4.40 -5.17 14.79
C SER A 406 5.48 -5.64 15.76
N PRO A 407 5.50 -5.14 17.00
CA PRO A 407 6.52 -5.49 17.97
C PRO A 407 6.13 -6.57 18.99
N SER A 408 5.19 -7.47 18.69
CA SER A 408 4.87 -8.59 19.59
C SER A 408 5.84 -9.78 19.42
N ASP A 409 6.96 -9.78 20.17
CA ASP A 409 7.88 -10.88 20.53
C ASP A 409 8.36 -11.90 19.45
N THR A 410 8.20 -11.64 18.14
CA THR A 410 8.95 -12.12 16.95
C THR A 410 8.19 -11.61 15.70
N PRO A 411 8.84 -11.29 14.55
CA PRO A 411 8.19 -10.45 13.55
C PRO A 411 7.10 -11.23 12.79
N ASP A 412 5.94 -10.62 12.57
CA ASP A 412 4.93 -11.12 11.60
C ASP A 412 4.57 -10.04 10.57
N TRP A 413 5.58 -9.25 10.17
CA TRP A 413 5.40 -8.07 9.33
C TRP A 413 6.59 -7.96 8.40
N SER A 414 6.33 -7.54 7.15
CA SER A 414 7.29 -7.54 6.05
C SER A 414 8.66 -7.01 6.47
N GLY A 415 9.57 -7.92 6.77
CA GLY A 415 10.96 -7.57 7.00
C GLY A 415 11.51 -6.87 5.76
N CYS A 416 12.67 -6.22 5.88
CA CYS A 416 13.31 -5.60 4.72
C CYS A 416 13.39 -6.54 3.48
N PRO A 417 13.70 -7.86 3.61
CA PRO A 417 13.66 -8.81 2.49
C PRO A 417 12.26 -9.03 1.90
N GLU A 418 11.23 -9.16 2.73
CA GLU A 418 9.86 -9.39 2.26
C GLU A 418 9.29 -8.17 1.55
N MET A 419 9.51 -6.97 2.08
CA MET A 419 9.14 -5.72 1.42
C MET A 419 9.85 -5.57 0.08
N ARG A 420 11.15 -5.85 0.05
CA ARG A 420 11.96 -5.85 -1.18
C ARG A 420 11.40 -6.83 -2.20
N LEU A 421 11.06 -8.05 -1.79
CA LEU A 421 10.48 -9.07 -2.64
C LEU A 421 9.11 -8.66 -3.17
N MET A 422 8.20 -8.18 -2.31
CA MET A 422 6.87 -7.70 -2.73
C MET A 422 6.98 -6.61 -3.78
N MET A 423 7.86 -5.62 -3.56
CA MET A 423 8.06 -4.54 -4.52
C MET A 423 8.64 -5.08 -5.83
N ASN A 424 9.65 -5.93 -5.78
CA ASN A 424 10.23 -6.52 -6.99
C ASN A 424 9.20 -7.33 -7.79
N LEU A 425 8.42 -8.19 -7.13
CA LEU A 425 7.35 -8.96 -7.79
C LEU A 425 6.26 -8.05 -8.33
N ALA A 426 5.92 -6.97 -7.63
CA ALA A 426 4.91 -6.03 -8.11
C ALA A 426 5.33 -5.38 -9.43
N PHE A 427 6.54 -4.82 -9.49
CA PHE A 427 7.07 -4.22 -10.72
C PHE A 427 7.28 -5.25 -11.83
N ALA A 428 7.69 -6.48 -11.48
CA ALA A 428 7.82 -7.58 -12.44
C ALA A 428 6.48 -7.99 -13.07
N ASN A 429 5.37 -7.76 -12.37
CA ASN A 429 4.00 -8.01 -12.85
C ASN A 429 3.33 -6.72 -13.36
N GLY A 430 4.08 -5.64 -13.63
CA GLY A 430 3.61 -4.52 -14.44
C GLY A 430 2.83 -3.41 -13.72
N ILE A 431 2.95 -3.28 -12.40
CA ILE A 431 2.36 -2.11 -11.71
C ILE A 431 2.91 -0.79 -12.29
N LYS A 432 2.09 0.25 -12.21
CA LYS A 432 2.39 1.62 -12.67
C LYS A 432 2.45 2.63 -11.52
N GLY A 433 2.47 2.14 -10.28
CA GLY A 433 2.51 2.96 -9.09
C GLY A 433 2.65 2.12 -7.83
N TRP A 434 3.32 2.68 -6.83
CA TRP A 434 3.54 2.07 -5.52
C TRP A 434 3.26 3.07 -4.41
N PHE A 435 2.48 2.66 -3.42
CA PHE A 435 2.30 3.37 -2.18
C PHE A 435 2.56 2.48 -0.98
N SER A 436 3.16 3.07 0.05
CA SER A 436 3.41 2.44 1.34
C SER A 436 2.37 2.93 2.36
N TYR A 437 1.65 2.01 3.03
CA TYR A 437 0.68 2.35 4.08
C TYR A 437 1.28 1.96 5.44
N LEU A 438 1.71 2.87 6.31
CA LEU A 438 1.64 4.34 6.22
C LEU A 438 2.89 5.05 6.78
N TYR A 439 3.00 6.36 6.53
CA TYR A 439 4.20 7.16 6.88
C TYR A 439 4.42 7.31 8.39
N HIS A 440 3.38 7.66 9.15
CA HIS A 440 3.44 7.85 10.60
C HIS A 440 2.27 7.10 11.26
N SER A 441 2.35 6.82 12.55
CA SER A 441 1.24 6.24 13.30
C SER A 441 0.97 7.11 14.51
N LYS A 442 -0.29 7.26 14.89
CA LYS A 442 -0.61 7.85 16.20
C LYS A 442 0.00 6.96 17.30
N PRO A 443 0.35 7.55 18.45
CA PRO A 443 0.91 6.80 19.57
C PRO A 443 0.11 5.53 19.92
N PRO A 444 0.79 4.42 20.24
CA PRO A 444 0.13 3.14 20.52
C PRO A 444 -0.83 3.22 21.71
N TRP A 445 -0.53 4.03 22.75
CA TRP A 445 -1.43 4.25 23.89
C TRP A 445 -2.68 5.08 23.56
N ILE A 446 -2.66 5.86 22.47
CA ILE A 446 -3.83 6.64 22.03
C ILE A 446 -4.78 5.77 21.20
N THR A 447 -4.25 4.89 20.36
CA THR A 447 -5.06 4.13 19.39
C THR A 447 -5.24 2.67 19.73
N GLY A 448 -4.48 2.14 20.69
CA GLY A 448 -4.40 0.71 21.00
C GLY A 448 -3.72 -0.13 19.90
N SER A 449 -3.10 0.53 18.92
CA SER A 449 -2.49 -0.12 17.76
C SER A 449 -1.07 -0.56 18.12
N CYS A 450 -0.76 -1.84 17.94
CA CYS A 450 0.61 -2.35 18.02
C CYS A 450 1.32 -2.27 16.67
N ARG A 451 0.94 -1.32 15.80
CA ARG A 451 1.48 -1.16 14.45
C ARG A 451 2.39 0.05 14.44
N ARG A 452 3.68 -0.17 14.25
CA ARG A 452 4.66 0.87 13.99
C ARG A 452 4.67 1.19 12.51
N SER A 453 4.69 2.46 12.13
CA SER A 453 4.76 2.94 10.74
C SER A 453 6.19 3.22 10.30
N LEU A 454 6.37 3.70 9.07
CA LEU A 454 7.69 4.04 8.53
C LEU A 454 8.50 5.00 9.42
N THR A 455 7.81 5.94 10.08
CA THR A 455 8.41 6.96 10.96
C THR A 455 7.93 6.91 12.42
N GLY A 456 7.05 5.96 12.74
CA GLY A 456 6.43 5.85 14.07
C GLY A 456 5.63 7.10 14.46
N SER A 457 5.46 7.30 15.77
CA SER A 457 4.80 8.50 16.33
C SER A 457 5.75 9.67 16.57
N PHE A 458 7.06 9.43 16.47
CA PHE A 458 8.10 10.40 16.83
C PHE A 458 8.84 10.99 15.63
N LEU A 459 8.39 10.73 14.40
CA LEU A 459 9.09 11.09 13.15
C LEU A 459 10.52 10.55 13.11
N THR A 460 10.69 9.29 13.53
CA THR A 460 11.97 8.58 13.57
C THR A 460 11.95 7.38 12.63
N PHE A 461 12.97 7.28 11.78
CA PHE A 461 12.96 6.32 10.69
C PHE A 461 13.17 4.88 11.14
N SER A 462 12.37 3.98 10.58
CA SER A 462 12.56 2.53 10.69
C SER A 462 13.67 2.03 9.74
N ASP A 463 14.10 0.79 9.96
CA ASP A 463 14.90 0.02 9.01
C ASP A 463 14.16 -0.14 7.66
N LEU A 464 12.84 -0.38 7.72
CA LEU A 464 11.97 -0.48 6.55
C LEU A 464 11.98 0.79 5.70
N TRP A 465 11.96 1.97 6.34
CA TRP A 465 12.10 3.26 5.66
C TRP A 465 13.43 3.38 4.90
N SER A 466 14.51 2.87 5.48
CA SER A 466 15.82 2.86 4.82
C SER A 466 15.87 1.88 3.65
N GLU A 467 15.31 0.67 3.79
CA GLU A 467 15.19 -0.28 2.69
C GLU A 467 14.36 0.29 1.53
N LEU A 468 13.19 0.85 1.84
CA LEU A 468 12.33 1.48 0.83
C LEU A 468 13.05 2.62 0.13
N GLY A 469 13.79 3.48 0.83
CA GLY A 469 14.55 4.58 0.20
C GLY A 469 15.48 4.10 -0.92
N HIS A 470 16.21 2.98 -0.71
CA HIS A 470 17.05 2.38 -1.75
C HIS A 470 16.23 1.87 -2.94
N ARG A 471 15.03 1.32 -2.69
CA ARG A 471 14.13 0.85 -3.76
C ARG A 471 13.50 2.02 -4.52
N MET A 472 13.00 3.03 -3.82
CA MET A 472 12.39 4.22 -4.41
C MET A 472 13.38 4.93 -5.34
N HIS A 473 14.65 5.08 -4.94
CA HIS A 473 15.68 5.63 -5.83
C HIS A 473 15.79 4.84 -7.14
N ARG A 474 15.85 3.51 -7.05
CA ARG A 474 15.95 2.63 -8.22
C ARG A 474 14.73 2.74 -9.12
N TYR A 475 13.53 2.61 -8.57
CA TYR A 475 12.31 2.62 -9.37
C TYR A 475 11.98 3.99 -9.91
N ARG A 476 12.34 5.07 -9.22
CA ARG A 476 12.21 6.44 -9.73
C ARG A 476 13.08 6.64 -10.98
N ALA A 477 14.32 6.14 -10.96
CA ALA A 477 15.20 6.20 -12.12
C ALA A 477 14.69 5.39 -13.32
N LEU A 478 14.05 4.25 -13.05
CA LEU A 478 13.54 3.32 -14.07
C LEU A 478 12.09 3.60 -14.49
N ALA A 479 11.40 4.50 -13.82
CA ALA A 479 10.00 4.84 -14.08
C ALA A 479 9.69 5.12 -15.56
N PRO A 480 10.52 5.86 -16.33
CA PRO A 480 10.27 6.06 -17.76
C PRO A 480 10.15 4.74 -18.53
N LEU A 481 11.03 3.77 -18.25
CA LEU A 481 11.00 2.47 -18.90
C LEU A 481 9.78 1.66 -18.45
N PHE A 482 9.47 1.63 -17.15
CA PHE A 482 8.32 0.90 -16.64
C PHE A 482 6.98 1.42 -17.16
N ASN A 483 6.86 2.70 -17.46
CA ASN A 483 5.66 3.25 -18.12
C ASN A 483 5.46 2.70 -19.54
N HIS A 484 6.53 2.30 -20.23
CA HIS A 484 6.50 1.87 -21.63
C HIS A 484 6.52 0.35 -21.86
N VAL A 485 6.48 -0.45 -20.80
CA VAL A 485 6.49 -1.91 -20.88
C VAL A 485 5.30 -2.54 -20.18
N GLU A 486 4.85 -3.68 -20.67
CA GLU A 486 3.73 -4.45 -20.12
C GLU A 486 4.12 -5.91 -19.90
N PRO A 487 3.54 -6.61 -18.91
CA PRO A 487 3.80 -8.03 -18.70
C PRO A 487 3.49 -8.88 -19.95
N GLU A 488 4.35 -9.83 -20.25
CA GLU A 488 4.13 -10.83 -21.29
C GLU A 488 4.55 -12.21 -20.78
N ASP A 489 3.62 -13.17 -20.78
CA ASP A 489 3.83 -14.50 -20.18
C ASP A 489 4.92 -15.33 -20.86
N THR A 490 5.20 -15.03 -22.14
CA THR A 490 6.15 -15.82 -22.93
C THR A 490 7.57 -15.30 -22.77
N ILE A 491 8.41 -16.02 -22.04
CA ILE A 491 9.86 -15.82 -22.07
C ILE A 491 10.41 -16.25 -23.44
N GLN A 492 11.31 -15.44 -24.00
CA GLN A 492 11.94 -15.77 -25.27
C GLN A 492 12.86 -16.99 -25.12
N LYS A 493 12.76 -17.95 -26.03
CA LYS A 493 13.55 -19.21 -26.00
C LYS A 493 15.07 -19.02 -25.97
N TRP A 494 15.55 -17.84 -26.35
CA TRP A 494 16.98 -17.51 -26.36
C TRP A 494 17.47 -16.94 -25.03
N PHE A 495 16.58 -16.67 -24.07
CA PHE A 495 16.89 -16.27 -22.70
C PHE A 495 16.66 -17.47 -21.79
N VAL A 496 17.73 -18.18 -21.46
CA VAL A 496 17.68 -19.38 -20.62
C VAL A 496 18.17 -19.00 -19.23
N SER A 497 17.41 -19.40 -18.21
CA SER A 497 17.66 -19.14 -16.80
C SER A 497 17.61 -20.47 -16.04
N SER A 498 18.49 -20.64 -15.06
CA SER A 498 18.53 -21.79 -14.16
C SER A 498 18.96 -21.37 -12.76
N SER A 499 18.11 -21.66 -11.79
CA SER A 499 18.35 -21.34 -10.38
C SER A 499 18.82 -22.56 -9.58
N THR A 500 19.61 -22.30 -8.55
CA THR A 500 19.95 -23.28 -7.52
C THR A 500 19.50 -22.76 -6.16
N ILE A 501 18.75 -23.59 -5.43
CA ILE A 501 18.29 -23.27 -4.08
C ILE A 501 19.40 -23.52 -3.06
N HIS A 502 19.50 -22.68 -2.03
CA HIS A 502 20.42 -22.91 -0.93
C HIS A 502 19.84 -23.99 0.01
N ALA A 503 20.71 -24.74 0.71
CA ALA A 503 20.25 -25.82 1.59
C ALA A 503 19.45 -25.32 2.81
N GLY A 504 19.61 -24.05 3.17
CA GLY A 504 18.90 -23.38 4.27
C GLY A 504 17.64 -22.61 3.86
N SER A 505 17.27 -22.62 2.57
CA SER A 505 16.12 -21.87 2.06
C SER A 505 14.80 -22.39 2.66
N ASP A 506 13.99 -21.48 3.20
CA ASP A 506 12.64 -21.77 3.72
C ASP A 506 11.55 -21.30 2.74
N LEU A 507 11.55 -21.87 1.55
CA LEU A 507 10.58 -21.56 0.50
C LEU A 507 9.39 -22.53 0.53
N PRO A 508 8.14 -22.04 0.36
CA PRO A 508 7.00 -22.92 0.16
C PRO A 508 7.19 -23.84 -1.05
N GLU A 509 6.73 -25.09 -0.98
CA GLU A 509 6.96 -26.12 -2.02
C GLU A 509 6.56 -25.71 -3.44
N HIS A 510 5.60 -24.79 -3.59
CA HIS A 510 5.09 -24.32 -4.88
C HIS A 510 5.81 -23.08 -5.42
N ILE A 511 6.75 -22.51 -4.66
CA ILE A 511 7.50 -21.32 -5.02
C ILE A 511 8.89 -21.72 -5.51
N VAL A 512 9.22 -21.36 -6.74
CA VAL A 512 10.56 -21.57 -7.31
C VAL A 512 11.58 -20.62 -6.68
N PRO A 513 12.88 -20.96 -6.59
CA PRO A 513 13.88 -20.10 -5.96
C PRO A 513 14.04 -18.73 -6.65
N VAL A 514 13.90 -18.72 -7.98
CA VAL A 514 13.97 -17.50 -8.79
C VAL A 514 12.81 -17.48 -9.76
N SER A 515 12.08 -16.37 -9.77
CA SER A 515 11.07 -16.07 -10.80
C SER A 515 11.69 -15.19 -11.88
N VAL A 516 11.46 -15.55 -13.14
CA VAL A 516 11.85 -14.75 -14.31
C VAL A 516 10.60 -14.26 -15.02
N TYR A 517 10.44 -12.94 -15.09
CA TYR A 517 9.36 -12.26 -15.79
C TYR A 517 9.90 -11.53 -17.01
N ARG A 518 9.03 -11.34 -18.01
CA ARG A 518 9.32 -10.50 -19.17
C ARG A 518 8.28 -9.39 -19.25
N LEU A 519 8.78 -8.16 -19.35
CA LEU A 519 8.00 -6.99 -19.71
C LEU A 519 8.36 -6.60 -21.14
N ARG A 520 7.37 -6.45 -22.01
CA ARG A 520 7.53 -6.10 -23.41
C ARG A 520 7.19 -4.63 -23.62
N GLY A 521 8.12 -3.89 -24.23
CA GLY A 521 7.85 -2.59 -24.82
C GLY A 521 7.69 -2.68 -26.33
N SER A 522 7.35 -1.56 -26.96
CA SER A 522 7.24 -1.46 -28.42
C SER A 522 8.59 -1.66 -29.13
N ASP A 523 9.70 -1.34 -28.47
CA ASP A 523 11.06 -1.35 -29.04
C ASP A 523 12.09 -2.12 -28.21
N CYS A 524 11.70 -2.65 -27.05
CA CYS A 524 12.60 -3.30 -26.10
C CYS A 524 11.92 -4.46 -25.35
N ASN A 525 12.74 -5.27 -24.70
CA ASN A 525 12.31 -6.25 -23.71
C ASN A 525 13.04 -5.99 -22.40
N VAL A 526 12.35 -6.17 -21.29
CA VAL A 526 12.93 -6.10 -19.95
C VAL A 526 12.72 -7.45 -19.29
N TYR A 527 13.81 -8.10 -18.91
CA TYR A 527 13.76 -9.34 -18.13
C TYR A 527 13.96 -9.02 -16.67
N TYR A 528 13.03 -9.50 -15.84
CA TYR A 528 13.02 -9.28 -14.40
C TYR A 528 13.33 -10.59 -13.71
N ILE A 529 14.46 -10.65 -13.02
CA ILE A 529 14.91 -11.85 -12.32
C ILE A 529 14.80 -11.55 -10.84
N VAL A 530 13.95 -12.29 -10.12
CA VAL A 530 13.61 -12.05 -8.72
C VAL A 530 13.96 -13.27 -7.90
N SER A 531 14.83 -13.12 -6.90
CA SER A 531 15.03 -14.14 -5.88
C SER A 531 13.81 -14.16 -4.99
N ASN A 532 13.13 -15.31 -4.93
CA ASN A 532 11.97 -15.51 -4.08
C ASN A 532 12.37 -15.83 -2.63
N ASP A 533 13.63 -16.16 -2.36
CA ASP A 533 14.08 -16.45 -1.00
C ASP A 533 14.12 -15.16 -0.16
N ILE A 534 13.60 -15.21 1.06
CA ILE A 534 13.60 -14.09 2.02
C ILE A 534 14.60 -14.27 3.18
N THR A 535 15.28 -15.42 3.21
CA THR A 535 16.19 -15.85 4.27
C THR A 535 17.63 -16.02 3.79
N GLU A 536 17.83 -16.67 2.65
CA GLU A 536 19.13 -17.10 2.15
C GLU A 536 19.47 -16.48 0.80
N MET A 537 20.74 -16.61 0.41
CA MET A 537 21.18 -16.25 -0.94
C MET A 537 20.70 -17.28 -1.97
N THR A 538 20.38 -16.80 -3.17
CA THR A 538 19.98 -17.65 -4.29
C THR A 538 20.91 -17.43 -5.48
N THR A 539 21.34 -18.54 -6.10
CA THR A 539 22.17 -18.51 -7.30
C THR A 539 21.29 -18.60 -8.55
N GLU A 540 21.55 -17.74 -9.54
CA GLU A 540 20.91 -17.77 -10.85
C GLU A 540 21.96 -17.74 -11.98
N ASN A 541 21.83 -18.65 -12.96
CA ASN A 541 22.69 -18.69 -14.14
C ASN A 541 21.89 -18.37 -15.39
N ILE A 542 22.30 -17.31 -16.08
CA ILE A 542 21.68 -16.83 -17.31
C ILE A 542 22.55 -17.20 -18.50
N GLU A 543 21.94 -17.78 -19.53
CA GLU A 543 22.56 -18.06 -20.81
C GLU A 543 21.74 -17.47 -21.96
N ILE A 544 22.37 -16.59 -22.75
CA ILE A 544 21.76 -15.91 -23.88
C ILE A 544 22.36 -16.41 -25.20
N SER A 545 21.54 -17.05 -26.03
CA SER A 545 21.98 -17.63 -27.30
C SER A 545 22.56 -16.57 -28.25
N PRO A 546 23.84 -16.69 -28.67
CA PRO A 546 24.45 -15.64 -29.47
C PRO A 546 23.85 -15.46 -30.86
N ARG A 547 23.35 -16.56 -31.44
CA ARG A 547 22.77 -16.61 -32.78
C ARG A 547 21.35 -16.04 -32.81
N SER A 548 20.54 -16.40 -31.82
CA SER A 548 19.13 -15.99 -31.75
C SER A 548 18.98 -14.53 -31.27
N ALA A 549 19.89 -14.04 -30.42
CA ALA A 549 19.92 -12.65 -29.97
C ALA A 549 20.85 -11.77 -30.82
N ARG A 550 20.99 -12.04 -32.12
CA ARG A 550 21.88 -11.26 -33.01
C ARG A 550 21.37 -9.82 -33.15
N GLY A 551 22.26 -8.85 -32.91
CA GLY A 551 21.93 -7.42 -33.00
C GLY A 551 21.17 -6.85 -31.80
N ILE A 552 21.03 -7.65 -30.73
CA ILE A 552 20.48 -7.23 -29.43
C ILE A 552 21.63 -7.11 -28.42
N GLU A 553 21.62 -6.00 -27.69
CA GLU A 553 22.49 -5.75 -26.55
C GLU A 553 21.73 -5.93 -25.24
N PHE A 554 22.46 -6.27 -24.18
CA PHE A 554 21.92 -6.57 -22.87
C PHE A 554 22.59 -5.67 -21.84
N TYR A 555 21.81 -5.07 -20.95
CA TYR A 555 22.32 -4.20 -19.89
C TYR A 555 21.58 -4.48 -18.59
N ASP A 556 22.31 -4.60 -17.49
CA ASP A 556 21.72 -4.66 -16.16
C ASP A 556 21.47 -3.24 -15.65
N LEU A 557 20.20 -2.87 -15.61
CA LEU A 557 19.77 -1.55 -15.18
C LEU A 557 19.90 -1.37 -13.66
N ALA A 558 19.84 -2.45 -12.88
CA ALA A 558 20.08 -2.36 -11.44
C ALA A 558 21.54 -1.99 -11.16
N ASP A 559 22.49 -2.56 -11.93
CA ASP A 559 23.90 -2.21 -11.85
C ASP A 559 24.16 -0.79 -12.38
N PHE A 560 23.52 -0.39 -13.48
CA PHE A 560 23.66 0.96 -14.02
C PHE A 560 23.20 2.03 -13.03
N VAL A 561 22.03 1.87 -12.42
CA VAL A 561 21.52 2.81 -11.41
C VAL A 561 22.47 2.91 -10.20
N ARG A 562 22.97 1.76 -9.71
CA ARG A 562 23.83 1.70 -8.54
C ARG A 562 25.22 2.29 -8.79
N HIS A 563 25.84 1.91 -9.90
CA HIS A 563 27.25 2.22 -10.17
C HIS A 563 27.44 3.38 -11.14
N ARG A 564 26.37 3.82 -11.80
CA ARG A 564 26.35 4.88 -12.83
C ARG A 564 27.21 4.57 -14.04
N LYS A 565 27.53 3.29 -14.25
CA LYS A 565 28.38 2.82 -15.34
C LYS A 565 27.55 2.06 -16.36
N TRP A 566 27.47 2.60 -17.57
CA TRP A 566 26.80 1.95 -18.68
C TRP A 566 27.74 0.94 -19.34
N SER A 567 27.56 -0.35 -19.04
CA SER A 567 28.38 -1.43 -19.62
C SER A 567 27.53 -2.62 -20.05
N PRO A 568 27.79 -3.21 -21.24
CA PRO A 568 27.07 -4.40 -21.69
C PRO A 568 27.23 -5.56 -20.71
N MET A 569 26.13 -6.28 -20.50
CA MET A 569 26.09 -7.52 -19.73
C MET A 569 26.70 -8.67 -20.55
N ALA A 570 27.46 -9.54 -19.89
CA ALA A 570 27.92 -10.79 -20.49
C ALA A 570 26.72 -11.70 -20.84
N ARG A 571 26.83 -12.45 -21.95
CA ARG A 571 25.77 -13.37 -22.43
C ARG A 571 25.64 -14.64 -21.59
N THR A 572 26.70 -14.99 -20.87
CA THR A 572 26.69 -16.00 -19.82
C THR A 572 26.99 -15.29 -18.53
N ARG A 573 26.08 -15.38 -17.56
CA ARG A 573 26.21 -14.65 -16.31
C ARG A 573 25.79 -15.53 -15.15
N HIS A 574 26.60 -15.49 -14.12
CA HIS A 574 26.31 -16.07 -12.82
C HIS A 574 25.94 -14.92 -11.86
N LEU A 575 24.80 -15.05 -11.20
CA LEU A 575 24.27 -14.08 -10.25
C LEU A 575 24.16 -14.73 -8.88
N GLU A 576 24.72 -14.06 -7.89
CA GLU A 576 24.50 -14.35 -6.48
C GLU A 576 23.57 -13.27 -5.93
N MET A 577 22.36 -13.66 -5.53
CA MET A 577 21.29 -12.74 -5.19
C MET A 577 20.99 -12.81 -3.70
N PHE A 578 21.05 -11.66 -3.02
CA PHE A 578 20.59 -11.53 -1.64
C PHE A 578 19.08 -11.82 -1.53
N PRO A 579 18.58 -12.13 -0.32
CA PRO A 579 17.16 -12.34 -0.06
C PRO A 579 16.25 -11.27 -0.70
N GLY A 580 15.27 -11.68 -1.49
CA GLY A 580 14.31 -10.81 -2.16
C GLY A 580 14.91 -9.90 -3.22
N GLN A 581 16.19 -10.01 -3.59
CA GLN A 581 16.83 -9.15 -4.58
C GLN A 581 16.27 -9.36 -5.98
N ALA A 582 16.36 -8.33 -6.83
CA ALA A 582 16.10 -8.44 -8.25
C ALA A 582 17.17 -7.79 -9.14
N HIS A 583 17.33 -8.38 -10.32
CA HIS A 583 18.10 -7.85 -11.46
C HIS A 583 17.14 -7.51 -12.61
N ILE A 584 17.46 -6.44 -13.34
CA ILE A 584 16.57 -5.85 -14.34
C ILE A 584 17.36 -5.71 -15.64
N ILE A 585 17.12 -6.59 -16.60
CA ILE A 585 17.94 -6.69 -17.81
C ILE A 585 17.18 -6.08 -18.97
N LEU A 586 17.69 -4.96 -19.49
CA LEU A 586 17.24 -4.38 -20.76
C LEU A 586 17.83 -5.16 -21.92
N ALA A 587 16.98 -5.58 -22.86
CA ALA A 587 17.34 -6.23 -24.10
C ALA A 587 16.73 -5.49 -25.30
N ALA A 588 17.56 -4.78 -26.06
CA ALA A 588 17.11 -4.03 -27.24
C ALA A 588 18.22 -3.85 -28.28
N LYS A 589 17.90 -3.18 -29.40
CA LYS A 589 18.90 -2.74 -30.37
C LYS A 589 19.81 -1.66 -29.75
N PRO A 590 21.08 -1.52 -30.16
CA PRO A 590 22.03 -0.57 -29.55
C PRO A 590 21.51 0.87 -29.46
N LYS A 591 20.82 1.37 -30.51
CA LYS A 591 20.24 2.72 -30.53
C LYS A 591 19.16 2.89 -29.45
N VAL A 592 18.32 1.87 -29.26
CA VAL A 592 17.24 1.85 -28.26
C VAL A 592 17.82 1.74 -26.85
N CYS A 593 18.83 0.89 -26.66
CA CYS A 593 19.60 0.82 -25.41
C CYS A 593 20.18 2.19 -25.01
N LYS A 594 20.75 2.94 -25.97
CA LYS A 594 21.25 4.29 -25.74
C LYS A 594 20.15 5.28 -25.36
N GLN A 595 18.99 5.22 -26.02
CA GLN A 595 17.84 6.08 -25.69
C GLN A 595 17.36 5.85 -24.25
N TRP A 596 17.20 4.60 -23.84
CA TRP A 596 16.79 4.27 -22.47
C TRP A 596 17.84 4.63 -21.44
N ARG A 597 19.13 4.42 -21.74
CA ARG A 597 20.24 4.91 -20.90
C ARG A 597 20.12 6.41 -20.64
N ASP A 598 19.90 7.20 -21.69
CA ASP A 598 19.86 8.66 -21.60
C ASP A 598 18.64 9.12 -20.79
N ALA A 599 17.47 8.46 -20.97
CA ALA A 599 16.27 8.72 -20.17
C ALA A 599 16.46 8.39 -18.68
N ILE A 600 17.05 7.23 -18.37
CA ILE A 600 17.31 6.80 -16.99
C ILE A 600 18.36 7.72 -16.33
N ALA A 601 19.43 8.07 -17.06
CA ALA A 601 20.45 9.00 -16.58
C ALA A 601 19.88 10.39 -16.29
N GLY A 602 18.97 10.89 -17.14
CA GLY A 602 18.24 12.13 -16.89
C GLY A 602 17.47 12.11 -15.57
N ARG A 603 16.74 11.03 -15.28
CA ARG A 603 16.02 10.88 -14.00
C ARG A 603 16.95 10.80 -12.78
N LEU A 604 18.11 10.15 -12.92
CA LEU A 604 19.12 10.12 -11.86
C LEU A 604 19.69 11.52 -11.58
N ILE A 605 19.95 12.30 -12.64
CA ILE A 605 20.40 13.70 -12.54
C ILE A 605 19.36 14.57 -11.84
N GLU A 606 18.08 14.46 -12.22
CA GLU A 606 16.98 15.20 -11.60
C GLU A 606 16.86 14.90 -10.09
N ASP A 607 16.93 13.62 -9.73
CA ASP A 607 16.85 13.19 -8.34
C ASP A 607 18.07 13.68 -7.53
N ASP A 608 19.29 13.56 -8.06
CA ASP A 608 20.49 14.12 -7.42
C ASP A 608 20.42 15.64 -7.27
N ARG A 609 19.94 16.35 -8.29
CA ARG A 609 19.76 17.81 -8.25
C ARG A 609 18.82 18.19 -7.10
N ARG A 610 17.72 17.45 -6.94
CA ARG A 610 16.78 17.64 -5.83
C ARG A 610 17.45 17.38 -4.47
N GLN A 611 18.17 16.26 -4.31
CA GLN A 611 18.88 15.93 -3.07
C GLN A 611 19.93 17.00 -2.69
N VAL A 612 20.73 17.40 -3.67
CA VAL A 612 21.77 18.43 -3.52
C VAL A 612 21.12 19.76 -3.14
N GLY A 613 19.99 20.14 -3.75
CA GLY A 613 19.28 21.37 -3.45
C GLY A 613 18.91 21.52 -1.97
N PHE A 614 18.46 20.45 -1.30
CA PHE A 614 18.19 20.51 0.15
C PHE A 614 19.44 20.74 0.99
N GLN A 615 20.56 20.12 0.61
CA GLN A 615 21.82 20.26 1.33
C GLN A 615 22.47 21.62 1.08
N VAL A 616 22.41 22.14 -0.14
CA VAL A 616 22.88 23.49 -0.48
C VAL A 616 22.16 24.54 0.36
N LYS A 617 20.81 24.51 0.40
CA LYS A 617 20.01 25.42 1.23
C LYS A 617 20.40 25.38 2.71
N LEU A 618 20.72 24.19 3.23
CA LEU A 618 21.21 24.04 4.60
C LEU A 618 22.59 24.69 4.76
N LEU A 619 23.55 24.32 3.92
CA LEU A 619 24.95 24.74 4.02
C LEU A 619 25.17 26.23 3.76
N GLU A 620 24.34 26.86 2.92
CA GLU A 620 24.33 28.31 2.70
C GLU A 620 24.08 29.08 4.01
N ARG A 621 23.20 28.56 4.89
CA ARG A 621 22.92 29.16 6.20
C ARG A 621 24.12 29.10 7.16
N TYR A 622 25.11 28.25 6.85
CA TYR A 622 26.36 28.12 7.59
C TYR A 622 27.55 28.77 6.88
N GLY A 623 27.31 29.53 5.81
CA GLY A 623 28.36 30.25 5.08
C GLY A 623 29.34 29.33 4.35
N ALA A 624 28.92 28.13 3.97
CA ALA A 624 29.75 27.20 3.21
C ALA A 624 30.08 27.73 1.80
N ASP A 625 31.30 27.48 1.31
CA ASP A 625 31.66 27.77 -0.08
C ASP A 625 31.13 26.66 -1.01
N LEU A 626 30.11 27.00 -1.81
CA LEU A 626 29.41 26.09 -2.71
C LEU A 626 29.55 26.50 -4.19
N ARG A 627 30.50 27.40 -4.52
CA ARG A 627 30.63 27.94 -5.90
C ARG A 627 30.82 26.85 -6.96
N GLU A 628 31.65 25.85 -6.67
CA GLU A 628 31.87 24.72 -7.60
C GLU A 628 30.60 23.88 -7.80
N VAL A 629 29.86 23.61 -6.72
CA VAL A 629 28.61 22.86 -6.75
C VAL A 629 27.56 23.61 -7.55
N ASN A 630 27.38 24.91 -7.29
CA ASN A 630 26.43 25.75 -8.01
C ASN A 630 26.77 25.84 -9.51
N THR A 631 28.06 25.94 -9.85
CA THR A 631 28.52 25.90 -11.25
C THR A 631 28.11 24.58 -11.94
N VAL A 632 28.23 23.44 -11.25
CA VAL A 632 27.78 22.15 -11.80
C VAL A 632 26.27 22.13 -11.98
N LEU A 633 25.51 22.59 -10.99
CA LEU A 633 24.04 22.62 -11.05
C LEU A 633 23.52 23.45 -12.23
N GLU A 634 24.16 24.58 -12.54
CA GLU A 634 23.83 25.46 -13.66
C GLU A 634 24.21 24.87 -15.03
N ARG A 635 25.32 24.11 -15.10
CA ARG A 635 25.84 23.54 -16.37
C ARG A 635 25.12 22.26 -16.79
N VAL A 636 24.72 21.42 -15.84
CA VAL A 636 24.18 20.09 -16.11
C VAL A 636 22.87 20.17 -16.91
N GLY A 637 22.77 19.37 -17.97
CA GLY A 637 21.67 19.36 -18.93
C GLY A 637 22.01 20.02 -20.28
N GLN A 638 23.22 20.57 -20.43
CA GLN A 638 23.68 21.23 -21.66
C GLN A 638 24.61 20.34 -22.51
N GLY A 639 25.01 19.17 -22.01
CA GLY A 639 26.08 18.36 -22.59
C GLY A 639 25.73 16.89 -22.82
N ASN A 640 26.76 16.04 -22.76
CA ASN A 640 26.59 14.58 -22.79
C ASN A 640 26.03 14.11 -21.44
N VAL A 641 24.90 13.41 -21.49
CA VAL A 641 24.17 12.98 -20.29
C VAL A 641 25.00 12.12 -19.32
N LEU A 642 25.97 11.33 -19.81
CA LEU A 642 26.82 10.53 -18.92
C LEU A 642 27.87 11.39 -18.21
N ASP A 643 28.45 12.37 -18.91
CA ASP A 643 29.39 13.32 -18.31
C ASP A 643 28.68 14.22 -17.29
N ASP A 644 27.42 14.58 -17.59
CA ASP A 644 26.53 15.30 -16.68
C ASP A 644 26.16 14.46 -15.45
N LEU A 645 25.90 13.16 -15.62
CA LEU A 645 25.61 12.23 -14.52
C LEU A 645 26.83 12.06 -13.59
N ASP A 646 28.03 11.95 -14.15
CA ASP A 646 29.28 11.89 -13.38
C ASP A 646 29.57 13.22 -12.67
N SER A 647 29.33 14.35 -13.35
CA SER A 647 29.44 15.69 -12.75
C SER A 647 28.49 15.86 -11.56
N MET A 648 27.22 15.43 -11.70
CA MET A 648 26.24 15.49 -10.63
C MET A 648 26.59 14.56 -9.46
N LYS A 649 27.12 13.37 -9.74
CA LYS A 649 27.66 12.48 -8.71
C LYS A 649 28.73 13.19 -7.89
N ALA A 650 29.71 13.79 -8.57
CA ALA A 650 30.81 14.48 -7.93
C ALA A 650 30.34 15.70 -7.12
N ALA A 651 29.37 16.47 -7.63
CA ALA A 651 28.77 17.58 -6.90
C ALA A 651 28.06 17.12 -5.62
N ARG A 652 27.30 16.01 -5.70
CA ARG A 652 26.64 15.43 -4.52
C ARG A 652 27.65 14.96 -3.47
N ASP A 653 28.68 14.22 -3.90
CA ASP A 653 29.72 13.73 -3.00
C ASP A 653 30.48 14.91 -2.36
N ARG A 654 30.77 15.98 -3.13
CA ARG A 654 31.38 17.20 -2.64
C ARG A 654 30.53 17.94 -1.59
N VAL A 655 29.22 18.05 -1.83
CA VAL A 655 28.30 18.66 -0.86
C VAL A 655 28.25 17.87 0.45
N LEU A 656 28.31 16.54 0.35
CA LEU A 656 28.39 15.68 1.53
C LEU A 656 29.70 15.95 2.30
N ASP A 657 30.84 15.99 1.62
CA ASP A 657 32.14 16.30 2.24
C ASP A 657 32.15 17.67 2.93
N VAL A 658 31.62 18.70 2.26
CA VAL A 658 31.48 20.04 2.85
C VAL A 658 30.60 20.01 4.10
N SER A 659 29.51 19.24 4.08
CA SER A 659 28.64 19.10 5.25
C SER A 659 29.33 18.46 6.45
N TYR A 660 30.24 17.51 6.22
CA TYR A 660 31.04 16.90 7.28
C TYR A 660 32.20 17.78 7.75
N ALA A 661 32.72 18.64 6.87
CA ALA A 661 33.80 19.58 7.18
C ALA A 661 33.36 20.77 8.03
N ILE A 662 32.06 21.01 8.22
CA ILE A 662 31.52 22.10 9.05
C ILE A 662 31.03 21.52 10.38
N PRO A 663 31.78 21.65 11.49
CA PRO A 663 31.40 21.08 12.79
C PRO A 663 30.03 21.57 13.29
N ALA A 664 29.72 22.84 13.02
CA ALA A 664 28.43 23.45 13.30
C ALA A 664 27.24 22.72 12.67
N VAL A 665 27.45 21.95 11.60
CA VAL A 665 26.42 21.12 10.96
C VAL A 665 26.59 19.66 11.36
N SER A 666 27.80 19.11 11.24
CA SER A 666 28.06 17.67 11.38
C SER A 666 27.85 17.17 12.81
N GLU A 667 28.30 17.90 13.82
CA GLU A 667 28.24 17.44 15.21
C GLU A 667 26.80 17.43 15.75
N PRO A 668 26.00 18.52 15.65
CA PRO A 668 24.60 18.47 16.06
C PRO A 668 23.82 17.42 15.25
N ARG A 669 24.05 17.33 13.92
CA ARG A 669 23.39 16.33 13.08
C ARG A 669 23.67 14.90 13.54
N SER A 670 24.92 14.59 13.89
CA SER A 670 25.29 13.26 14.41
C SER A 670 24.51 12.94 15.69
N LYS A 671 24.42 13.89 16.62
CA LYS A 671 23.70 13.71 17.88
C LYS A 671 22.19 13.60 17.70
N LEU A 672 21.61 14.36 16.78
CA LEU A 672 20.21 14.19 16.40
C LEU A 672 19.95 12.81 15.76
N VAL A 673 20.90 12.24 15.02
CA VAL A 673 20.79 10.87 14.49
C VAL A 673 20.84 9.83 15.62
N GLU A 674 21.75 9.98 16.59
CA GLU A 674 21.82 9.13 17.79
C GLU A 674 20.49 9.17 18.57
N ALA A 675 19.98 10.37 18.86
CA ALA A 675 18.70 10.55 19.56
C ALA A 675 17.51 9.94 18.80
N ARG A 676 17.47 10.09 17.47
CA ARG A 676 16.43 9.46 16.61
C ARG A 676 16.46 7.94 16.70
N ALA A 677 17.66 7.34 16.67
CA ALA A 677 17.80 5.89 16.73
C ALA A 677 17.29 5.34 18.08
N ALA A 678 17.60 6.03 19.18
CA ALA A 678 17.10 5.67 20.51
C ALA A 678 15.57 5.77 20.59
N LEU A 679 14.97 6.89 20.16
CA LEU A 679 13.52 7.07 20.14
C LEU A 679 12.79 6.08 19.22
N CYS A 680 13.41 5.71 18.11
CA CYS A 680 12.96 4.63 17.22
C CYS A 680 12.90 3.29 17.96
N GLY A 681 13.89 2.99 18.81
CA GLY A 681 13.89 1.84 19.72
C GLY A 681 12.78 1.92 20.76
N CYS A 682 12.56 3.08 21.39
CA CYS A 682 11.47 3.27 22.36
C CYS A 682 10.10 2.99 21.74
N ASP A 683 9.85 3.43 20.50
CA ASP A 683 8.60 3.16 19.78
C ASP A 683 8.37 1.64 19.62
N ILE A 684 9.41 0.86 19.34
CA ILE A 684 9.34 -0.62 19.29
C ILE A 684 8.94 -1.17 20.67
N ASP A 685 9.63 -0.75 21.73
CA ASP A 685 9.41 -1.28 23.08
C ASP A 685 8.03 -0.94 23.65
N LEU A 686 7.56 0.29 23.44
CA LEU A 686 6.22 0.75 23.88
C LEU A 686 5.12 -0.08 23.25
N CYS A 687 5.31 -0.38 21.98
CA CYS A 687 4.38 -1.08 21.14
C CYS A 687 4.41 -2.60 21.49
N ALA A 688 5.57 -3.15 21.87
CA ALA A 688 5.73 -4.51 22.42
C ALA A 688 5.05 -4.66 23.79
N LEU A 689 5.23 -3.69 24.68
CA LEU A 689 4.54 -3.62 25.98
C LEU A 689 3.03 -3.63 25.80
N LEU A 690 2.52 -2.82 24.85
CA LEU A 690 1.10 -2.81 24.53
C LEU A 690 0.63 -4.16 23.98
N GLY A 691 1.46 -4.81 23.15
CA GLY A 691 1.20 -6.17 22.64
C GLY A 691 1.04 -7.20 23.74
N ARG A 692 1.81 -7.07 24.83
CA ARG A 692 1.71 -7.89 26.05
C ARG A 692 0.55 -7.50 26.99
N GLY A 693 -0.23 -6.46 26.63
CA GLY A 693 -1.36 -5.98 27.44
C GLY A 693 -0.99 -5.03 28.57
N GLU A 694 0.24 -4.52 28.61
CA GLU A 694 0.76 -3.59 29.62
C GLU A 694 0.36 -2.13 29.31
N VAL A 695 -0.94 -1.88 29.13
CA VAL A 695 -1.50 -0.60 28.64
C VAL A 695 -1.06 0.60 29.50
N GLU A 696 -1.22 0.51 30.82
CA GLU A 696 -0.89 1.59 31.77
C GLU A 696 0.60 1.95 31.72
N LYS A 697 1.46 0.92 31.62
CA LYS A 697 2.91 1.11 31.51
C LYS A 697 3.32 1.71 30.17
N THR A 698 2.67 1.31 29.07
CA THR A 698 2.88 1.93 27.75
C THR A 698 2.49 3.40 27.77
N GLU A 699 1.38 3.76 28.44
CA GLU A 699 0.95 5.15 28.59
C GLU A 699 1.96 5.97 29.39
N GLU A 700 2.34 5.51 30.59
CA GLU A 700 3.32 6.17 31.46
C GLU A 700 4.66 6.43 30.74
N LEU A 701 5.21 5.40 30.11
CA LEU A 701 6.48 5.53 29.37
C LEU A 701 6.32 6.37 28.10
N GLY A 702 5.17 6.27 27.41
CA GLY A 702 4.87 7.08 26.24
C GLY A 702 4.82 8.57 26.56
N GLU A 703 4.21 8.93 27.69
CA GLU A 703 4.20 10.30 28.21
C GLU A 703 5.60 10.80 28.60
N ALA A 704 6.46 9.93 29.12
CA ALA A 704 7.85 10.27 29.44
C ALA A 704 8.72 10.51 28.20
N VAL A 705 8.46 9.78 27.10
CA VAL A 705 9.23 9.89 25.85
C VAL A 705 8.79 11.08 24.98
N MET A 706 7.52 11.47 25.03
CA MET A 706 6.96 12.52 24.16
C MET A 706 7.71 13.87 24.26
N PRO A 707 8.13 14.37 25.44
CA PRO A 707 8.94 15.57 25.55
C PRO A 707 10.27 15.49 24.80
N LEU A 708 10.93 14.32 24.80
CA LEU A 708 12.19 14.10 24.08
C LEU A 708 11.98 14.17 22.55
N ALA A 709 10.88 13.58 22.06
CA ALA A 709 10.51 13.65 20.65
C ALA A 709 10.17 15.08 20.19
N ARG A 710 9.49 15.86 21.05
CA ARG A 710 9.24 17.29 20.83
C ARG A 710 10.56 18.07 20.74
N GLU A 711 11.45 17.89 21.71
CA GLU A 711 12.77 18.53 21.75
C GLU A 711 13.59 18.21 20.49
N LEU A 712 13.63 16.94 20.10
CA LEU A 712 14.25 16.48 18.86
C LEU A 712 13.71 17.23 17.64
N ALA A 713 12.37 17.33 17.51
CA ALA A 713 11.74 17.98 16.37
C ALA A 713 12.09 19.47 16.28
N HIS A 714 12.12 20.19 17.40
CA HIS A 714 12.55 21.58 17.43
C HIS A 714 14.03 21.73 17.07
N LEU A 715 14.92 20.90 17.63
CA LEU A 715 16.36 20.96 17.31
C LEU A 715 16.63 20.70 15.83
N ARG A 716 15.83 19.85 15.16
CA ARG A 716 15.90 19.70 13.69
C ARG A 716 15.60 21.02 12.96
N LEU A 717 14.57 21.74 13.39
CA LEU A 717 14.19 23.04 12.81
C LEU A 717 15.24 24.11 13.11
N GLU A 718 15.83 24.10 14.30
CA GLU A 718 16.91 25.01 14.68
C GLU A 718 18.17 24.78 13.83
N LEU A 719 18.54 23.51 13.62
CA LEU A 719 19.65 23.13 12.74
C LEU A 719 19.41 23.63 11.32
N ARG A 720 18.18 23.44 10.80
CA ARG A 720 17.78 24.00 9.50
C ARG A 720 17.89 25.51 9.48
N SER A 721 17.66 26.19 10.61
CA SER A 721 17.69 27.65 10.74
C SER A 721 19.09 28.25 10.89
N GLY A 722 20.15 27.46 10.73
CA GLY A 722 21.53 27.95 10.87
C GLY A 722 22.03 28.03 12.32
N ARG A 723 21.28 27.46 13.29
CA ARG A 723 21.59 27.56 14.73
C ARG A 723 22.44 26.42 15.28
N GLY A 724 23.13 25.70 14.41
CA GLY A 724 23.96 24.54 14.76
C GLY A 724 24.95 24.77 15.93
N PRO A 725 25.74 25.85 15.96
CA PRO A 725 26.65 26.13 17.08
C PRO A 725 25.92 26.31 18.41
N GLN A 726 24.74 26.94 18.40
CA GLN A 726 23.97 27.25 19.60
C GLN A 726 23.30 26.01 20.20
N ILE A 727 22.98 25.02 19.36
CA ILE A 727 22.23 23.83 19.78
C ILE A 727 23.09 22.59 20.01
N ARG A 728 24.40 22.65 19.75
CA ARG A 728 25.27 21.48 19.83
C ARG A 728 25.18 20.76 21.18
N GLN A 729 25.40 21.50 22.27
CA GLN A 729 25.35 20.95 23.63
C GLN A 729 23.95 20.37 23.93
N HIS A 730 22.89 21.07 23.53
CA HIS A 730 21.52 20.61 23.71
C HIS A 730 21.26 19.28 22.94
N CYS A 731 21.81 19.12 21.74
CA CYS A 731 21.71 17.87 21.00
C CYS A 731 22.48 16.73 21.69
N GLU A 732 23.65 17.01 22.29
CA GLU A 732 24.42 16.06 23.07
C GLU A 732 23.64 15.60 24.32
N GLU A 733 23.10 16.55 25.10
CA GLU A 733 22.28 16.28 26.28
C GLU A 733 21.00 15.49 25.96
N LEU A 734 20.30 15.84 24.87
CA LEU A 734 19.14 15.10 24.40
C LEU A 734 19.52 13.65 24.03
N SER A 735 20.61 13.48 23.29
CA SER A 735 21.08 12.15 22.88
C SER A 735 21.46 11.28 24.08
N GLU A 736 21.97 11.86 25.16
CA GLU A 736 22.25 11.14 26.40
C GLU A 736 20.98 10.77 27.14
N ARG A 737 20.00 11.67 27.23
CA ARG A 737 18.71 11.40 27.88
C ARG A 737 17.85 10.36 27.17
N CYS A 738 17.98 10.25 25.85
CA CYS A 738 17.27 9.23 25.07
C CYS A 738 17.86 7.83 25.21
N ARG A 739 19.16 7.70 25.55
CA ARG A 739 19.84 6.40 25.75
C ARG A 739 19.67 5.93 27.18
#